data_AF-A0A1E4SVP7-F1
#
_entry.id   AF-A0A1E4SVP7-F1
#
_cell.length_a   1.000
_cell.length_b   1.000
_cell.length_c   1.000
_cell.angle_alpha   90.00
_cell.angle_beta   90.00
_cell.angle_gamma   90.00
#
_symmetry.space_group_name_H-M   'P 1'
#
loop_
_entity.id
_entity.type
_entity.pdbx_description
1 polymer ?
#
loop_
_entity_poly.entity_id
_entity_poly.type
_entity_poly.pdbx_seq_one_letter_code
_entity_poly.pdbx_strand_id
1 'polypeptide(L)'
;MLTILRNSRPRLSRVSFVVSRFNSTEQIDDDNENSITNRREWLCFNKPTDESRSFTISSYNLLSRHYMWSQVYDYLPAKSIDWDNRFELINKNMKDLAEISDIMCFQEMEYKVYNDYWKDYLLERNFTSQIKMKRSPNYWTKNPTMMDGVSIFVNQDKFKVINYEKIDYADNIFNNPMLFEQTEDLKNRLCNRNTVAVVVTLQHLITKELIFLSNTHLYWSPKHPDVKLLQTYALTKAIKNSIQRYYKIDSDLEMNEFLIKNNVNIFMVGDFNSVPDSLVYKFLTKGEIDLSNEPEFNQDYGKTIPKTILKNDLGEFNSPYRSPFESHLFDKTTYTRNFKQIIDYIWFNKSNKNLKLISALGDLDKSYLDRYLGFPNEEFPKNELAGFIKHEEQEYDFTTQTQTPSPSPPRKKVKMEVKIEESDLLNDSNVKIKRKVKQKQKQKPKQQVNLPTTVPDTFWKVYPLIKKMRSNIISPVDTMGCATSTTQITGLTKGVNYRFQTLISLMMSSQTKDEVNHATLLKLHEFCQNELGFTNDGLCIDAILKINDLDLDNVIKSVGFHNRKTQYIKKAAIMLKEKFNSDIPKDINSIMELPGVGPKMGYLLLQIAWGITTGIGVDVHVDRICRMFKWVRGPGGGGPEYTRKCLESMFSKPEDKYLWNELNPVLVGFGQVVCTPVRPRCDLCLVSRTGLCPGVDKPLVRKSDSDRLKGVSDWWCIGKSRGDLNLLVKDIEDLY
;
A
#
# COMPACT_ATOMS: atom_id res chain seq x y z
N MET A 1 23.86 71.41 -4.16
CA MET A 1 24.53 71.40 -5.48
C MET A 1 23.85 70.33 -6.33
N LEU A 2 23.29 70.72 -7.49
CA LEU A 2 23.84 70.44 -8.81
C LEU A 2 23.94 68.92 -9.07
N THR A 3 22.98 68.23 -9.72
CA THR A 3 22.14 68.52 -10.90
C THR A 3 22.87 68.43 -12.23
N ILE A 4 22.52 67.42 -13.03
CA ILE A 4 22.27 67.36 -14.50
C ILE A 4 21.80 65.90 -14.75
N LEU A 5 20.55 65.59 -15.13
CA LEU A 5 19.78 65.87 -16.36
C LEU A 5 20.37 65.12 -17.61
N ARG A 6 19.60 64.54 -18.54
CA ARG A 6 18.18 64.79 -18.90
C ARG A 6 17.52 63.60 -19.66
N ASN A 7 16.24 63.36 -19.35
CA ASN A 7 15.12 62.76 -20.11
C ASN A 7 15.34 62.05 -21.48
N SER A 8 14.71 60.87 -21.63
CA SER A 8 13.64 60.64 -22.64
C SER A 8 12.81 59.34 -22.42
N ARG A 9 11.47 59.47 -22.44
CA ARG A 9 10.45 58.41 -22.71
C ARG A 9 9.73 58.82 -24.04
N PRO A 10 8.83 58.03 -24.68
CA PRO A 10 8.54 56.58 -24.63
C PRO A 10 8.44 55.89 -26.04
N ARG A 11 8.13 54.57 -26.06
CA ARG A 11 7.24 53.81 -27.01
C ARG A 11 7.82 52.53 -27.67
N LEU A 12 7.05 51.44 -27.49
CA LEU A 12 6.65 50.39 -28.45
C LEU A 12 7.68 49.49 -29.20
N SER A 13 7.65 48.21 -28.80
CA SER A 13 7.59 47.00 -29.65
C SER A 13 8.86 46.41 -30.30
N ARG A 14 8.80 45.08 -30.53
CA ARG A 14 9.83 44.14 -31.07
C ARG A 14 10.92 43.77 -30.05
N VAL A 15 10.85 42.66 -29.32
CA VAL A 15 10.75 41.21 -29.70
C VAL A 15 12.01 40.67 -30.38
N SER A 16 12.84 39.98 -29.59
CA SER A 16 13.40 38.63 -29.82
C SER A 16 13.97 38.13 -28.49
N PHE A 17 13.37 37.12 -27.87
CA PHE A 17 13.70 35.69 -28.02
C PHE A 17 15.06 35.29 -27.40
N VAL A 18 14.98 34.68 -26.22
CA VAL A 18 15.69 33.41 -25.98
C VAL A 18 14.60 32.35 -25.76
N VAL A 19 14.60 31.35 -26.62
CA VAL A 19 13.87 30.09 -26.44
C VAL A 19 14.91 28.99 -26.53
N SER A 20 14.78 28.01 -25.64
CA SER A 20 15.33 26.67 -25.78
C SER A 20 14.32 25.68 -25.19
N ARG A 21 13.76 24.64 -25.82
CA ARG A 21 13.85 24.10 -27.20
C ARG A 21 15.19 24.27 -27.91
N PHE A 22 16.10 23.31 -27.67
CA PHE A 22 16.96 22.87 -28.77
C PHE A 22 16.07 22.56 -29.97
N ASN A 23 16.44 23.10 -31.12
CA ASN A 23 15.89 22.75 -32.43
C ASN A 23 16.94 23.13 -33.48
N SER A 24 18.12 22.54 -33.38
CA SER A 24 19.19 22.63 -34.37
C SER A 24 18.96 21.56 -35.44
N THR A 25 18.97 21.96 -36.71
CA THR A 25 18.78 21.07 -37.86
C THR A 25 20.07 20.31 -38.19
N GLU A 26 20.51 19.49 -37.25
CA GLU A 26 21.56 18.49 -37.40
C GLU A 26 20.94 17.11 -37.09
N GLN A 27 21.62 16.01 -37.42
CA GLN A 27 21.17 14.69 -36.97
C GLN A 27 21.51 14.51 -35.48
N ILE A 28 20.62 14.98 -34.62
CA ILE A 28 20.61 14.70 -33.18
C ILE A 28 20.09 13.27 -32.99
N ASP A 29 20.77 12.45 -32.17
CA ASP A 29 20.28 11.11 -31.82
C ASP A 29 18.93 11.19 -31.06
N ASP A 30 17.94 10.41 -31.50
CA ASP A 30 16.53 10.42 -31.00
C ASP A 30 16.39 10.16 -29.48
N ASP A 31 17.42 9.64 -28.80
CA ASP A 31 17.38 9.25 -27.39
C ASP A 31 17.28 10.43 -26.39
N ASN A 32 17.66 11.65 -26.81
CA ASN A 32 17.89 12.80 -25.92
C ASN A 32 16.67 13.69 -25.61
N GLU A 33 15.48 13.43 -26.16
CA GLU A 33 14.28 14.21 -25.77
C GLU A 33 13.72 13.79 -24.40
N ASN A 34 13.40 14.77 -23.55
CA ASN A 34 12.73 14.58 -22.26
C ASN A 34 11.30 14.07 -22.49
N SER A 35 11.02 12.83 -22.05
CA SER A 35 9.80 12.08 -22.38
C SER A 35 8.51 12.69 -21.84
N ILE A 36 8.61 13.58 -20.86
CA ILE A 36 7.47 14.20 -20.20
C ILE A 36 6.99 15.43 -20.95
N THR A 37 7.91 16.21 -21.52
CA THR A 37 7.61 17.36 -22.37
C THR A 37 7.52 17.02 -23.85
N ASN A 38 8.01 15.85 -24.28
CA ASN A 38 7.81 15.39 -25.65
C ASN A 38 6.29 15.30 -25.96
N ARG A 39 5.91 15.75 -27.15
CA ARG A 39 4.52 15.79 -27.65
C ARG A 39 3.55 16.64 -26.80
N ARG A 40 4.05 17.57 -25.98
CA ARG A 40 3.26 18.45 -25.10
C ARG A 40 3.81 19.88 -25.12
N GLU A 41 2.93 20.87 -25.15
CA GLU A 41 3.32 22.28 -25.16
C GLU A 41 3.02 22.99 -23.83
N TRP A 42 3.88 23.94 -23.44
CA TRP A 42 3.67 24.75 -22.25
C TRP A 42 2.64 25.87 -22.52
N LEU A 43 1.50 25.77 -21.85
CA LEU A 43 0.47 26.81 -21.82
C LEU A 43 0.95 27.96 -20.93
N CYS A 44 1.54 28.99 -21.53
CA CYS A 44 2.05 30.16 -20.82
C CYS A 44 0.94 31.20 -20.59
N PHE A 45 0.56 31.39 -19.32
CA PHE A 45 -0.45 32.38 -18.89
C PHE A 45 0.17 33.73 -18.55
N ASN A 46 1.38 33.73 -17.99
CA ASN A 46 2.13 34.91 -17.63
C ASN A 46 3.61 34.74 -17.97
N LYS A 47 4.37 35.85 -17.92
CA LYS A 47 5.83 35.79 -17.82
C LYS A 47 6.26 35.90 -16.36
N PRO A 48 7.31 35.18 -15.93
CA PRO A 48 7.95 35.44 -14.64
C PRO A 48 8.63 36.82 -14.69
N THR A 49 8.61 37.50 -13.55
CA THR A 49 9.44 38.68 -13.24
C THR A 49 10.81 38.29 -12.69
N ASP A 50 10.90 37.21 -11.92
CA ASP A 50 12.15 36.64 -11.41
C ASP A 50 12.06 35.11 -11.41
N GLU A 51 12.92 34.47 -12.20
CA GLU A 51 13.04 33.01 -12.29
C GLU A 51 13.43 32.35 -10.96
N SER A 52 14.20 33.05 -10.11
CA SER A 52 14.60 32.55 -8.78
C SER A 52 13.46 32.56 -7.75
N ARG A 53 12.40 33.35 -8.00
CA ARG A 53 11.14 33.35 -7.23
C ARG A 53 10.12 32.37 -7.79
N SER A 54 10.50 31.55 -8.78
CA SER A 54 9.60 30.60 -9.44
C SER A 54 9.90 29.16 -9.06
N PHE A 55 8.84 28.36 -8.95
CA PHE A 55 8.93 26.93 -8.66
C PHE A 55 7.91 26.11 -9.46
N THR A 56 8.20 24.83 -9.66
CA THR A 56 7.30 23.91 -10.36
C THR A 56 6.71 22.81 -9.46
N ILE A 57 5.42 22.53 -9.63
CA ILE A 57 4.72 21.38 -9.02
C ILE A 57 4.28 20.44 -10.14
N SER A 58 4.50 19.14 -9.94
CA SER A 58 3.96 18.07 -10.79
C SER A 58 3.10 17.07 -10.01
N SER A 59 2.09 16.51 -10.69
CA SER A 59 1.19 15.47 -10.17
C SER A 59 1.17 14.28 -11.12
N TYR A 60 1.42 13.09 -10.61
CA TYR A 60 1.64 11.89 -11.44
C TYR A 60 1.27 10.59 -10.71
N ASN A 61 0.09 10.04 -11.00
CA ASN A 61 -0.17 8.63 -10.71
C ASN A 61 0.83 7.77 -11.49
N LEU A 62 1.18 6.59 -11.00
CA LEU A 62 2.17 5.70 -11.62
C LEU A 62 1.56 4.45 -12.27
N LEU A 63 0.25 4.21 -12.07
CA LEU A 63 -0.45 2.99 -12.47
C LEU A 63 0.28 1.73 -11.97
N SER A 64 0.11 1.39 -10.69
CA SER A 64 0.78 0.23 -10.08
C SER A 64 0.49 -1.06 -10.85
N ARG A 65 1.45 -2.00 -10.87
CA ARG A 65 1.26 -3.33 -11.48
C ARG A 65 0.05 -4.09 -10.93
N HIS A 66 -0.42 -3.70 -9.75
CA HIS A 66 -1.52 -4.33 -9.02
C HIS A 66 -2.92 -3.82 -9.46
N TYR A 67 -2.97 -2.76 -10.27
CA TYR A 67 -4.21 -2.20 -10.84
C TYR A 67 -4.31 -2.36 -12.37
N MET A 68 -3.38 -3.11 -12.99
CA MET A 68 -3.49 -3.60 -14.38
C MET A 68 -4.54 -4.72 -14.50
N TRP A 69 -5.81 -4.39 -14.30
CA TRP A 69 -6.93 -5.32 -14.41
C TRP A 69 -7.26 -5.59 -15.89
N SER A 70 -7.41 -6.87 -16.27
CA SER A 70 -7.69 -7.24 -17.66
C SER A 70 -9.00 -6.64 -18.17
N GLN A 71 -10.01 -6.51 -17.31
CA GLN A 71 -11.30 -5.87 -17.63
C GLN A 71 -11.19 -4.38 -18.01
N VAL A 72 -10.04 -3.74 -17.78
CA VAL A 72 -9.75 -2.34 -18.09
C VAL A 72 -8.69 -2.20 -19.18
N TYR A 73 -7.84 -3.21 -19.40
CA TYR A 73 -6.62 -3.11 -20.23
C TYR A 73 -6.40 -4.24 -21.24
N ASP A 74 -7.36 -5.17 -21.43
CA ASP A 74 -7.28 -6.29 -22.38
C ASP A 74 -6.98 -5.90 -23.85
N TYR A 75 -7.30 -4.67 -24.23
CA TYR A 75 -7.08 -4.13 -25.57
C TYR A 75 -5.65 -3.65 -25.85
N LEU A 76 -4.78 -3.64 -24.85
CA LEU A 76 -3.40 -3.17 -24.98
C LEU A 76 -2.44 -4.31 -25.36
N PRO A 77 -1.35 -4.03 -26.09
CA PRO A 77 -0.31 -5.02 -26.36
C PRO A 77 0.27 -5.56 -25.04
N ALA A 78 0.57 -6.86 -24.98
CA ALA A 78 1.09 -7.49 -23.76
C ALA A 78 2.39 -6.82 -23.24
N LYS A 79 3.24 -6.32 -24.14
CA LYS A 79 4.44 -5.53 -23.80
C LYS A 79 4.09 -4.24 -23.05
N SER A 80 3.01 -3.57 -23.44
CA SER A 80 2.53 -2.33 -22.84
C SER A 80 1.77 -2.55 -21.52
N ILE A 81 1.38 -3.79 -21.22
CA ILE A 81 0.77 -4.17 -19.92
C ILE A 81 1.84 -4.60 -18.91
N ASP A 82 2.86 -5.32 -19.39
CA ASP A 82 3.93 -5.90 -18.58
C ASP A 82 4.63 -4.86 -17.68
N TRP A 83 4.94 -5.27 -16.44
CA TRP A 83 5.52 -4.33 -15.49
C TRP A 83 6.96 -3.96 -15.83
N ASP A 84 7.82 -4.91 -16.22
CA ASP A 84 9.24 -4.61 -16.36
C ASP A 84 9.47 -3.65 -17.53
N ASN A 85 8.74 -3.86 -18.65
CA ASN A 85 8.69 -2.93 -19.78
C ASN A 85 8.12 -1.54 -19.40
N ARG A 86 7.01 -1.48 -18.65
CA ARG A 86 6.48 -0.18 -18.17
C ARG A 86 7.43 0.49 -17.18
N PHE A 87 8.15 -0.26 -16.37
CA PHE A 87 9.02 0.27 -15.32
C PHE A 87 10.27 0.95 -15.88
N GLU A 88 10.83 0.45 -16.98
CA GLU A 88 11.91 1.15 -17.70
C GLU A 88 11.47 2.56 -18.13
N LEU A 89 10.30 2.67 -18.76
CA LEU A 89 9.70 3.95 -19.15
C LEU A 89 9.34 4.83 -17.94
N ILE A 90 8.74 4.27 -16.88
CA ILE A 90 8.47 5.02 -15.63
C ILE A 90 9.78 5.54 -15.04
N ASN A 91 10.86 4.77 -15.12
CA ASN A 91 12.17 5.13 -14.59
C ASN A 91 12.97 6.10 -15.49
N LYS A 92 12.64 6.26 -16.79
CA LYS A 92 13.01 7.46 -17.56
C LYS A 92 12.17 8.63 -17.06
N ASN A 93 10.84 8.52 -17.14
CA ASN A 93 9.87 9.55 -16.74
C ASN A 93 10.17 10.17 -15.36
N MET A 94 10.56 9.38 -14.34
CA MET A 94 10.94 9.86 -12.99
C MET A 94 12.19 10.75 -12.95
N LYS A 95 13.13 10.61 -13.89
CA LYS A 95 14.33 11.44 -14.03
C LYS A 95 13.99 12.72 -14.77
N ASP A 96 13.36 12.56 -15.92
CA ASP A 96 12.85 13.60 -16.80
C ASP A 96 11.87 14.54 -16.05
N LEU A 97 11.12 14.01 -15.07
CA LEU A 97 10.32 14.77 -14.10
C LEU A 97 11.16 15.61 -13.14
N ALA A 98 12.25 15.05 -12.60
CA ALA A 98 13.10 15.70 -11.59
C ALA A 98 13.96 16.85 -12.16
N GLU A 99 14.22 16.84 -13.47
CA GLU A 99 14.89 17.94 -14.18
C GLU A 99 14.00 19.19 -14.31
N ILE A 100 12.68 19.04 -14.23
CA ILE A 100 11.70 20.10 -14.50
C ILE A 100 10.70 20.36 -13.34
N SER A 101 10.77 19.59 -12.25
CA SER A 101 9.89 19.69 -11.08
C SER A 101 10.65 20.03 -9.81
N ASP A 102 10.33 21.14 -9.14
CA ASP A 102 10.84 21.39 -7.78
C ASP A 102 10.06 20.59 -6.71
N ILE A 103 8.78 20.29 -6.95
CA ILE A 103 7.95 19.46 -6.08
C ILE A 103 7.23 18.41 -6.94
N MET A 104 7.47 17.13 -6.68
CA MET A 104 6.82 16.02 -7.39
C MET A 104 5.88 15.26 -6.46
N CYS A 105 4.61 15.14 -6.86
CA CYS A 105 3.56 14.48 -6.09
C CYS A 105 3.06 13.24 -6.84
N PHE A 106 3.44 12.05 -6.35
CA PHE A 106 3.09 10.79 -6.99
C PHE A 106 1.93 10.08 -6.31
N GLN A 107 1.12 9.40 -7.12
CA GLN A 107 0.07 8.49 -6.67
C GLN A 107 0.38 7.06 -7.18
N GLU A 108 -0.19 6.06 -6.53
CA GLU A 108 0.11 4.62 -6.73
C GLU A 108 1.61 4.25 -6.69
N MET A 109 2.41 4.97 -5.90
CA MET A 109 3.83 4.66 -5.75
C MET A 109 4.03 3.43 -4.85
N GLU A 110 4.39 2.30 -5.45
CA GLU A 110 4.75 1.07 -4.73
C GLU A 110 5.95 1.32 -3.79
N TYR A 111 5.78 1.09 -2.49
CA TYR A 111 6.79 1.47 -1.49
C TYR A 111 8.15 0.79 -1.69
N LYS A 112 8.18 -0.45 -2.19
CA LYS A 112 9.41 -1.15 -2.55
C LYS A 112 10.15 -0.45 -3.68
N VAL A 113 9.43 0.08 -4.66
CA VAL A 113 10.03 0.79 -5.81
C VAL A 113 10.57 2.16 -5.36
N TYR A 114 9.80 2.88 -4.54
CA TYR A 114 10.27 4.08 -3.84
C TYR A 114 11.55 3.80 -3.02
N ASN A 115 11.52 2.79 -2.15
CA ASN A 115 12.58 2.53 -1.18
C ASN A 115 13.87 1.99 -1.83
N ASP A 116 13.75 1.19 -2.89
CA ASP A 116 14.89 0.44 -3.45
C ASP A 116 15.48 1.10 -4.70
N TYR A 117 14.79 2.07 -5.32
CA TYR A 117 15.27 2.78 -6.52
C TYR A 117 15.24 4.31 -6.34
N TRP A 118 14.07 4.92 -6.16
CA TRP A 118 13.92 6.36 -6.37
C TRP A 118 14.29 7.24 -5.19
N LYS A 119 14.07 6.79 -3.95
CA LYS A 119 14.34 7.60 -2.75
C LYS A 119 15.79 8.06 -2.69
N ASP A 120 16.73 7.14 -2.84
CA ASP A 120 18.16 7.44 -2.66
C ASP A 120 18.77 8.03 -3.95
N TYR A 121 18.32 7.60 -5.14
CA TYR A 121 18.70 8.20 -6.43
C TYR A 121 18.30 9.69 -6.54
N LEU A 122 17.15 10.09 -6.01
CA LEU A 122 16.73 11.49 -6.00
C LEU A 122 17.34 12.28 -4.82
N LEU A 123 17.69 11.62 -3.71
CA LEU A 123 18.47 12.23 -2.63
C LEU A 123 19.89 12.64 -3.08
N GLU A 124 20.53 11.85 -3.94
CA GLU A 124 21.78 12.22 -4.63
C GLU A 124 21.64 13.48 -5.52
N ARG A 125 20.40 13.85 -5.89
CA ARG A 125 20.03 15.03 -6.69
C ARG A 125 19.38 16.11 -5.82
N ASN A 126 19.71 16.11 -4.53
CA ASN A 126 19.23 17.03 -3.50
C ASN A 126 17.70 17.05 -3.27
N PHE A 127 16.94 16.06 -3.75
CA PHE A 127 15.52 15.91 -3.39
C PHE A 127 15.35 15.13 -2.09
N THR A 128 14.75 15.75 -1.08
CA THR A 128 14.22 15.02 0.08
C THR A 128 12.81 14.50 -0.22
N SER A 129 12.36 13.44 0.46
CA SER A 129 11.09 12.79 0.13
C SER A 129 10.40 12.06 1.28
N GLN A 130 9.08 11.96 1.18
CA GLN A 130 8.26 11.18 2.09
C GLN A 130 7.08 10.50 1.37
N ILE A 131 6.95 9.19 1.60
CA ILE A 131 5.81 8.36 1.19
C ILE A 131 4.87 8.01 2.36
N LYS A 132 3.58 7.85 2.09
CA LYS A 132 2.59 7.15 2.93
C LYS A 132 1.97 6.02 2.11
N MET A 133 2.25 4.77 2.49
CA MET A 133 1.58 3.58 1.94
C MET A 133 0.09 3.61 2.29
N LYS A 134 -0.75 3.19 1.33
CA LYS A 134 -2.11 2.69 1.61
C LYS A 134 -2.02 1.48 2.55
N ARG A 135 -3.07 1.25 3.34
CA ARG A 135 -3.18 0.02 4.15
C ARG A 135 -3.39 -1.18 3.23
N SER A 136 -2.72 -2.32 3.50
CA SER A 136 -3.02 -3.58 2.80
C SER A 136 -4.46 -4.03 3.10
N PRO A 137 -5.39 -4.06 2.11
CA PRO A 137 -6.74 -4.58 2.34
C PRO A 137 -6.70 -6.11 2.50
N ASN A 138 -7.78 -6.69 3.01
CA ASN A 138 -7.83 -8.13 3.36
C ASN A 138 -7.61 -9.08 2.15
N TYR A 139 -7.82 -8.62 0.91
CA TYR A 139 -7.53 -9.37 -0.32
C TYR A 139 -6.07 -9.26 -0.80
N TRP A 140 -5.21 -8.49 -0.11
CA TRP A 140 -3.83 -8.25 -0.52
C TRP A 140 -2.91 -9.44 -0.19
N THR A 141 -2.63 -10.24 -1.21
CA THR A 141 -1.78 -11.45 -1.11
C THR A 141 -0.31 -11.21 -1.43
N LYS A 142 0.09 -9.99 -1.78
CA LYS A 142 1.48 -9.62 -2.10
C LYS A 142 2.23 -9.17 -0.85
N ASN A 143 3.54 -8.95 -0.97
CA ASN A 143 4.32 -8.37 0.13
C ASN A 143 3.73 -6.99 0.49
N PRO A 144 3.51 -6.64 1.78
CA PRO A 144 3.06 -5.30 2.17
C PRO A 144 3.96 -4.16 1.66
N THR A 145 5.26 -4.38 1.40
CA THR A 145 6.11 -3.36 0.78
C THR A 145 5.83 -3.13 -0.70
N MET A 146 5.12 -4.02 -1.39
CA MET A 146 4.62 -3.77 -2.75
C MET A 146 3.29 -3.02 -2.75
N MET A 147 2.72 -2.69 -1.58
CA MET A 147 1.56 -1.82 -1.51
C MET A 147 1.95 -0.43 -1.98
N ASP A 148 1.04 0.18 -2.72
CA ASP A 148 1.18 1.52 -3.25
C ASP A 148 0.82 2.59 -2.20
N GLY A 149 0.96 3.85 -2.59
CA GLY A 149 0.75 4.98 -1.71
C GLY A 149 0.87 6.30 -2.44
N VAL A 150 0.91 7.38 -1.67
CA VAL A 150 1.22 8.71 -2.18
C VAL A 150 2.53 9.20 -1.60
N SER A 151 3.33 9.88 -2.40
CA SER A 151 4.62 10.42 -1.99
C SER A 151 4.85 11.84 -2.50
N ILE A 152 5.66 12.59 -1.76
CA ILE A 152 6.12 13.91 -2.17
C ILE A 152 7.65 13.88 -2.19
N PHE A 153 8.24 14.36 -3.28
CA PHE A 153 9.65 14.69 -3.40
C PHE A 153 9.77 16.21 -3.51
N VAL A 154 10.81 16.79 -2.88
CA VAL A 154 10.99 18.23 -2.72
C VAL A 154 12.45 18.59 -2.98
N ASN A 155 12.69 19.47 -3.95
CA ASN A 155 13.99 20.03 -4.29
C ASN A 155 14.51 20.91 -3.15
N GLN A 156 15.59 20.51 -2.48
CA GLN A 156 16.17 21.25 -1.37
C GLN A 156 17.02 22.46 -1.81
N ASP A 157 17.31 22.62 -3.10
CA ASP A 157 17.94 23.85 -3.62
C ASP A 157 16.96 25.03 -3.65
N LYS A 158 15.65 24.77 -3.62
CA LYS A 158 14.60 25.80 -3.48
C LYS A 158 13.82 25.75 -2.17
N PHE A 159 13.67 24.59 -1.52
CA PHE A 159 12.78 24.45 -0.37
C PHE A 159 13.44 23.83 0.86
N LYS A 160 13.32 24.52 1.99
CA LYS A 160 13.50 23.91 3.31
C LYS A 160 12.21 23.19 3.70
N VAL A 161 12.25 21.87 3.83
CA VAL A 161 11.18 21.13 4.50
C VAL A 161 11.17 21.46 5.99
N ILE A 162 10.00 21.79 6.52
CA ILE A 162 9.76 22.04 7.94
C ILE A 162 9.14 20.80 8.60
N ASN A 163 8.14 20.18 7.97
CA ASN A 163 7.42 19.03 8.53
C ASN A 163 6.81 18.15 7.43
N TYR A 164 6.62 16.86 7.74
CA TYR A 164 5.84 15.89 6.94
C TYR A 164 4.80 15.18 7.81
N GLU A 165 3.53 15.29 7.46
CA GLU A 165 2.41 14.58 8.09
C GLU A 165 1.87 13.47 7.19
N LYS A 166 1.48 12.34 7.77
CA LYS A 166 1.23 11.07 7.06
C LYS A 166 -0.14 10.49 7.39
N ILE A 167 -1.16 10.92 6.66
CA ILE A 167 -2.58 10.67 6.93
C ILE A 167 -3.02 9.33 6.33
N ASP A 168 -3.56 8.44 7.17
CA ASP A 168 -4.54 7.42 6.76
C ASP A 168 -5.91 7.97 7.19
N TYR A 169 -6.81 8.21 6.22
CA TYR A 169 -8.06 8.92 6.52
C TYR A 169 -8.94 8.17 7.53
N ALA A 170 -8.88 6.83 7.52
CA ALA A 170 -9.60 6.04 8.51
C ALA A 170 -8.91 6.14 9.88
N ASP A 171 -7.64 5.74 10.00
CA ASP A 171 -6.98 5.61 11.32
C ASP A 171 -6.63 6.94 11.98
N ASN A 172 -6.35 8.00 11.21
CA ASN A 172 -5.95 9.29 11.77
C ASN A 172 -7.12 10.27 11.94
N ILE A 173 -8.26 10.06 11.28
CA ILE A 173 -9.36 11.03 11.23
C ILE A 173 -10.72 10.36 11.54
N PHE A 174 -11.25 9.50 10.67
CA PHE A 174 -12.62 9.00 10.83
C PHE A 174 -12.83 8.02 11.99
N ASN A 175 -11.82 7.22 12.37
CA ASN A 175 -11.86 6.36 13.55
C ASN A 175 -11.70 7.13 14.88
N ASN A 176 -11.53 8.45 14.86
CA ASN A 176 -11.36 9.25 16.08
C ASN A 176 -12.72 9.72 16.63
N PRO A 177 -13.21 9.18 17.77
CA PRO A 177 -14.50 9.55 18.35
C PRO A 177 -14.53 10.99 18.89
N MET A 178 -13.38 11.67 19.02
CA MET A 178 -13.29 13.08 19.39
C MET A 178 -13.52 14.02 18.19
N LEU A 179 -13.44 13.50 16.95
CA LEU A 179 -13.60 14.28 15.71
C LEU A 179 -14.89 13.93 14.96
N PHE A 180 -15.30 12.66 14.98
CA PHE A 180 -16.48 12.17 14.26
C PHE A 180 -17.31 11.22 15.11
N GLU A 181 -18.64 11.40 15.09
CA GLU A 181 -19.59 10.50 15.74
C GLU A 181 -19.55 9.11 15.07
N GLN A 182 -19.37 8.04 15.86
CA GLN A 182 -19.01 6.71 15.37
C GLN A 182 -20.22 5.89 14.92
N THR A 183 -21.01 6.43 14.00
CA THR A 183 -22.19 5.79 13.40
C THR A 183 -21.83 4.59 12.53
N GLU A 184 -22.81 3.75 12.22
CA GLU A 184 -22.60 2.54 11.42
C GLU A 184 -22.33 2.84 9.94
N ASP A 185 -22.97 3.87 9.37
CA ASP A 185 -22.66 4.36 8.01
C ASP A 185 -21.25 4.97 7.93
N LEU A 186 -20.83 5.75 8.93
CA LEU A 186 -19.48 6.32 8.95
C LEU A 186 -18.42 5.21 8.98
N LYS A 187 -18.59 4.20 9.85
CA LYS A 187 -17.70 3.03 9.90
C LYS A 187 -17.64 2.30 8.56
N ASN A 188 -18.79 1.94 7.99
CA ASN A 188 -18.85 1.11 6.79
C ASN A 188 -18.41 1.85 5.52
N ARG A 189 -18.72 3.15 5.40
CA ARG A 189 -18.44 3.94 4.20
C ARG A 189 -17.05 4.59 4.22
N LEU A 190 -16.56 5.02 5.38
CA LEU A 190 -15.30 5.79 5.54
C LEU A 190 -14.19 4.99 6.26
N CYS A 191 -14.45 4.43 7.44
CA CYS A 191 -13.40 3.81 8.25
C CYS A 191 -12.82 2.52 7.66
N ASN A 192 -13.56 1.85 6.78
CA ASN A 192 -13.09 0.68 6.03
C ASN A 192 -12.30 1.02 4.74
N ARG A 193 -11.88 2.29 4.55
CA ARG A 193 -11.11 2.73 3.36
C ARG A 193 -9.63 2.90 3.68
N ASN A 194 -8.77 2.40 2.78
CA ASN A 194 -7.31 2.45 2.89
C ASN A 194 -6.65 3.66 2.19
N THR A 195 -7.46 4.67 1.84
CA THR A 195 -7.06 5.93 1.22
C THR A 195 -6.15 6.76 2.13
N VAL A 196 -5.22 7.51 1.55
CA VAL A 196 -4.14 8.19 2.27
C VAL A 196 -3.78 9.55 1.66
N ALA A 197 -3.16 10.39 2.48
CA ALA A 197 -2.52 11.63 2.06
C ALA A 197 -1.17 11.85 2.77
N VAL A 198 -0.32 12.68 2.18
CA VAL A 198 0.84 13.31 2.84
C VAL A 198 0.61 14.82 2.81
N VAL A 199 0.85 15.51 3.92
CA VAL A 199 0.95 16.98 3.95
C VAL A 199 2.40 17.34 4.24
N VAL A 200 2.93 18.34 3.55
CA VAL A 200 4.27 18.88 3.77
C VAL A 200 4.17 20.39 4.04
N THR A 201 4.91 20.85 5.05
CA THR A 201 5.15 22.28 5.29
C THR A 201 6.52 22.61 4.73
N LEU A 202 6.57 23.56 3.80
CA LEU A 202 7.78 24.04 3.14
C LEU A 202 8.00 25.52 3.44
N GLN A 203 9.27 25.92 3.45
CA GLN A 203 9.67 27.32 3.32
C GLN A 203 10.49 27.48 2.05
N HIS A 204 10.10 28.40 1.17
CA HIS A 204 10.89 28.74 0.00
C HIS A 204 12.16 29.49 0.42
N LEU A 205 13.32 29.08 -0.11
CA LEU A 205 14.62 29.49 0.41
C LEU A 205 14.98 30.94 0.12
N ILE A 206 14.43 31.54 -0.94
CA ILE A 206 14.73 32.92 -1.33
C ILE A 206 13.77 33.90 -0.64
N THR A 207 12.47 33.77 -0.92
CA THR A 207 11.41 34.67 -0.42
C THR A 207 11.08 34.48 1.06
N LYS A 208 11.39 33.32 1.64
CA LYS A 208 11.00 32.85 2.98
C LYS A 208 9.51 32.56 3.17
N GLU A 209 8.72 32.66 2.10
CA GLU A 209 7.29 32.30 2.10
C GLU A 209 7.07 30.84 2.53
N LEU A 210 5.91 30.59 3.13
CA LEU A 210 5.52 29.29 3.67
C LEU A 210 4.43 28.65 2.83
N ILE A 211 4.64 27.40 2.42
CA ILE A 211 3.73 26.61 1.60
C ILE A 211 3.27 25.37 2.37
N PHE A 212 1.96 25.17 2.43
CA PHE A 212 1.30 23.97 2.96
C PHE A 212 0.73 23.18 1.79
N LEU A 213 1.44 22.13 1.37
CA LEU A 213 1.08 21.33 0.20
C LEU A 213 0.68 19.92 0.64
N SER A 214 -0.42 19.40 0.11
CA SER A 214 -0.81 18.01 0.30
C SER A 214 -0.79 17.21 -1.00
N ASN A 215 -0.42 15.94 -0.93
CA ASN A 215 -0.67 14.94 -1.97
C ASN A 215 -1.65 13.88 -1.46
N THR A 216 -2.69 13.54 -2.24
CA THR A 216 -3.72 12.55 -1.90
C THR A 216 -4.05 11.61 -3.07
N HIS A 217 -4.63 10.45 -2.75
CA HIS A 217 -5.33 9.57 -3.68
C HIS A 217 -6.65 9.14 -3.02
N LEU A 218 -7.75 9.72 -3.48
CA LEU A 218 -9.09 9.53 -2.91
C LEU A 218 -9.75 8.22 -3.34
N TYR A 219 -10.94 7.92 -2.80
CA TYR A 219 -11.63 6.67 -3.10
C TYR A 219 -12.15 6.62 -4.55
N TRP A 220 -11.80 5.56 -5.28
CA TRP A 220 -12.05 5.46 -6.72
C TRP A 220 -13.53 5.32 -7.11
N SER A 221 -14.33 4.58 -6.34
CA SER A 221 -15.67 4.16 -6.79
C SER A 221 -16.61 5.34 -7.08
N PRO A 222 -17.21 5.44 -8.29
CA PRO A 222 -18.14 6.52 -8.62
C PRO A 222 -19.48 6.41 -7.86
N LYS A 223 -19.77 5.26 -7.23
CA LYS A 223 -20.97 5.03 -6.41
C LYS A 223 -20.91 5.69 -5.02
N HIS A 224 -19.81 6.36 -4.69
CA HIS A 224 -19.58 6.96 -3.38
C HIS A 224 -18.97 8.38 -3.46
N PRO A 225 -19.65 9.36 -4.09
CA PRO A 225 -19.18 10.75 -4.15
C PRO A 225 -19.17 11.44 -2.77
N ASP A 226 -20.05 11.00 -1.87
CA ASP A 226 -20.08 11.31 -0.44
C ASP A 226 -18.75 10.96 0.26
N VAL A 227 -18.22 9.77 0.02
CA VAL A 227 -16.93 9.32 0.59
C VAL A 227 -15.79 10.20 0.09
N LYS A 228 -15.79 10.59 -1.19
CA LYS A 228 -14.75 11.46 -1.78
C LYS A 228 -14.84 12.89 -1.22
N LEU A 229 -16.05 13.43 -1.08
CA LEU A 229 -16.27 14.75 -0.47
C LEU A 229 -15.84 14.77 1.00
N LEU A 230 -16.23 13.77 1.79
CA LEU A 230 -15.85 13.71 3.21
C LEU A 230 -14.34 13.47 3.40
N GLN A 231 -13.68 12.69 2.53
CA GLN A 231 -12.22 12.60 2.51
C GLN A 231 -11.56 13.95 2.13
N THR A 232 -12.15 14.72 1.22
CA THR A 232 -11.67 16.06 0.86
C THR A 232 -11.81 17.03 2.04
N TYR A 233 -12.94 17.02 2.74
CA TYR A 233 -13.18 17.80 3.96
C TYR A 233 -12.22 17.38 5.10
N ALA A 234 -11.96 16.08 5.27
CA ALA A 234 -10.94 15.59 6.20
C ALA A 234 -9.53 16.10 5.86
N LEU A 235 -9.19 16.21 4.57
CA LEU A 235 -7.91 16.76 4.12
C LEU A 235 -7.79 18.27 4.41
N THR A 236 -8.85 19.05 4.18
CA THR A 236 -8.80 20.50 4.46
C THR A 236 -8.72 20.78 5.96
N LYS A 237 -9.40 20.00 6.81
CA LYS A 237 -9.17 20.02 8.27
C LYS A 237 -7.74 19.63 8.65
N ALA A 238 -7.17 18.58 8.06
CA ALA A 238 -5.79 18.18 8.37
C ALA A 238 -4.74 19.26 8.00
N ILE A 239 -4.92 19.92 6.85
CA ILE A 239 -4.09 21.07 6.44
C ILE A 239 -4.30 22.25 7.39
N LYS A 240 -5.55 22.59 7.76
CA LYS A 240 -5.86 23.63 8.76
C LYS A 240 -5.10 23.39 10.07
N ASN A 241 -5.17 22.16 10.60
CA ASN A 241 -4.48 21.77 11.81
C ASN A 241 -2.96 21.88 11.67
N SER A 242 -2.40 21.65 10.47
CA SER A 242 -0.97 21.83 10.17
C SER A 242 -0.56 23.30 10.29
N ILE A 243 -1.36 24.19 9.70
CA ILE A 243 -1.16 25.65 9.77
C ILE A 243 -1.31 26.15 11.23
N GLN A 244 -2.34 25.71 11.97
CA GLN A 244 -2.53 26.02 13.39
C GLN A 244 -1.32 25.63 14.24
N ARG A 245 -0.77 24.42 14.07
CA ARG A 245 0.43 23.97 14.81
C ARG A 245 1.69 24.73 14.43
N TYR A 246 1.83 25.16 13.18
CA TYR A 246 3.00 25.95 12.76
C TYR A 246 2.97 27.36 13.36
N TYR A 247 1.85 28.07 13.22
CA TYR A 247 1.70 29.44 13.72
C TYR A 247 1.34 29.53 15.22
N LYS A 248 1.08 28.38 15.86
CA LYS A 248 0.65 28.25 17.27
C LYS A 248 -0.66 28.98 17.56
N ILE A 249 -1.66 28.74 16.71
CA ILE A 249 -3.00 29.31 16.81
C ILE A 249 -3.90 28.29 17.51
N ASP A 250 -4.24 28.56 18.78
CA ASP A 250 -4.93 27.62 19.66
C ASP A 250 -6.47 27.63 19.48
N SER A 251 -7.03 28.58 18.73
CA SER A 251 -8.49 28.68 18.52
C SER A 251 -8.91 28.63 17.04
N ASP A 252 -10.07 28.00 16.80
CA ASP A 252 -10.61 27.83 15.45
C ASP A 252 -11.14 29.15 14.84
N LEU A 253 -11.56 30.09 15.68
CA LEU A 253 -12.03 31.42 15.27
C LEU A 253 -10.85 32.30 14.80
N GLU A 254 -9.80 32.39 15.63
CA GLU A 254 -8.56 33.08 15.29
C GLU A 254 -7.91 32.50 14.03
N MET A 255 -7.93 31.17 13.88
CA MET A 255 -7.43 30.51 12.68
C MET A 255 -8.23 30.88 11.42
N ASN A 256 -9.56 30.94 11.51
CA ASN A 256 -10.40 31.35 10.38
C ASN A 256 -10.12 32.82 10.00
N GLU A 257 -9.95 33.72 10.98
CA GLU A 257 -9.51 35.08 10.72
C GLU A 257 -8.10 35.14 10.13
N PHE A 258 -7.17 34.32 10.64
CA PHE A 258 -5.78 34.27 10.19
C PHE A 258 -5.68 33.88 8.71
N LEU A 259 -6.42 32.85 8.27
CA LEU A 259 -6.49 32.44 6.87
C LEU A 259 -7.02 33.56 5.95
N ILE A 260 -8.02 34.31 6.40
CA ILE A 260 -8.59 35.45 5.65
C ILE A 260 -7.61 36.63 5.57
N LYS A 261 -6.79 36.83 6.62
CA LYS A 261 -5.88 37.98 6.76
C LYS A 261 -4.49 37.78 6.14
N ASN A 262 -3.96 36.55 6.08
CA ASN A 262 -2.52 36.30 5.88
C ASN A 262 -2.13 35.55 4.58
N ASN A 263 -3.01 35.48 3.57
CA ASN A 263 -2.72 34.95 2.22
C ASN A 263 -2.01 33.57 2.15
N VAL A 264 -2.14 32.71 3.16
CA VAL A 264 -1.34 31.48 3.33
C VAL A 264 -1.28 30.65 2.05
N ASN A 265 -0.09 30.24 1.61
CA ASN A 265 0.08 29.47 0.38
C ASN A 265 -0.33 28.01 0.61
N ILE A 266 -1.48 27.60 0.05
CA ILE A 266 -2.03 26.24 0.24
C ILE A 266 -2.24 25.56 -1.11
N PHE A 267 -1.70 24.34 -1.24
CA PHE A 267 -1.89 23.49 -2.42
C PHE A 267 -2.49 22.13 -2.05
N MET A 268 -3.43 21.65 -2.85
CA MET A 268 -3.99 20.29 -2.73
C MET A 268 -3.82 19.53 -4.06
N VAL A 269 -2.92 18.56 -4.06
CA VAL A 269 -2.44 17.82 -5.24
C VAL A 269 -2.94 16.37 -5.20
N GLY A 270 -3.17 15.80 -6.38
CA GLY A 270 -3.20 14.36 -6.61
C GLY A 270 -4.46 13.87 -7.31
N ASP A 271 -4.74 12.59 -7.13
CA ASP A 271 -5.89 11.90 -7.72
C ASP A 271 -7.10 12.07 -6.79
N PHE A 272 -8.07 12.88 -7.21
CA PHE A 272 -9.32 13.09 -6.47
C PHE A 272 -10.41 12.09 -6.89
N ASN A 273 -10.17 11.26 -7.92
CA ASN A 273 -11.14 10.34 -8.53
C ASN A 273 -12.50 11.01 -8.84
N SER A 274 -12.49 12.31 -9.13
CA SER A 274 -13.67 13.17 -9.11
C SER A 274 -13.68 14.11 -10.31
N VAL A 275 -14.68 13.98 -11.17
CA VAL A 275 -14.81 14.80 -12.40
C VAL A 275 -15.15 16.27 -12.11
N PRO A 276 -14.97 17.19 -13.07
CA PRO A 276 -15.58 18.51 -13.02
C PRO A 276 -17.10 18.44 -12.78
N ASP A 277 -17.68 19.47 -12.15
CA ASP A 277 -19.08 19.49 -11.64
C ASP A 277 -19.42 18.45 -10.54
N SER A 278 -18.51 17.56 -10.10
CA SER A 278 -18.71 16.64 -8.96
C SER A 278 -18.82 17.35 -7.60
N LEU A 279 -19.27 16.63 -6.55
CA LEU A 279 -19.36 17.18 -5.18
C LEU A 279 -18.03 17.73 -4.66
N VAL A 280 -16.93 17.01 -4.90
CA VAL A 280 -15.56 17.45 -4.56
C VAL A 280 -15.19 18.73 -5.30
N TYR A 281 -15.43 18.77 -6.62
CA TYR A 281 -15.13 19.93 -7.46
C TYR A 281 -15.97 21.15 -7.04
N LYS A 282 -17.27 20.97 -6.81
CA LYS A 282 -18.19 22.00 -6.28
C LYS A 282 -17.67 22.56 -4.95
N PHE A 283 -17.36 21.69 -3.98
CA PHE A 283 -16.91 22.06 -2.63
C PHE A 283 -15.61 22.86 -2.66
N LEU A 284 -14.59 22.41 -3.39
CA LEU A 284 -13.32 23.12 -3.50
C LEU A 284 -13.46 24.45 -4.26
N THR A 285 -14.19 24.47 -5.38
CA THR A 285 -14.30 25.69 -6.22
C THR A 285 -15.30 26.74 -5.72
N LYS A 286 -16.16 26.41 -4.75
CA LYS A 286 -17.10 27.35 -4.11
C LYS A 286 -16.77 27.68 -2.65
N GLY A 287 -15.90 26.89 -2.00
CA GLY A 287 -15.63 27.01 -0.57
C GLY A 287 -16.73 26.45 0.35
N GLU A 288 -17.88 26.05 -0.20
CA GLU A 288 -18.95 25.33 0.50
C GLU A 288 -19.86 24.57 -0.47
N ILE A 289 -20.63 23.63 0.06
CA ILE A 289 -21.64 22.88 -0.69
C ILE A 289 -22.89 22.66 0.17
N ASP A 290 -24.06 22.82 -0.45
CA ASP A 290 -25.34 22.40 0.13
C ASP A 290 -25.59 20.92 -0.17
N LEU A 291 -25.86 20.16 0.89
CA LEU A 291 -26.11 18.72 0.91
C LEU A 291 -27.60 18.41 1.05
N SER A 292 -28.45 19.41 1.33
CA SER A 292 -29.88 19.24 1.66
C SER A 292 -30.69 18.53 0.56
N ASN A 293 -30.15 18.44 -0.66
CA ASN A 293 -30.76 17.84 -1.84
C ASN A 293 -29.85 16.81 -2.55
N GLU A 294 -28.69 16.45 -1.98
CA GLU A 294 -27.72 15.52 -2.60
C GLU A 294 -27.94 14.09 -2.02
N PRO A 295 -28.57 13.14 -2.77
CA PRO A 295 -29.13 11.92 -2.18
C PRO A 295 -28.12 10.96 -1.52
N GLU A 296 -26.85 11.06 -1.89
CA GLU A 296 -25.76 10.28 -1.30
C GLU A 296 -25.47 10.67 0.15
N PHE A 297 -25.97 11.82 0.62
CA PHE A 297 -25.88 12.29 2.02
C PHE A 297 -27.10 11.94 2.89
N ASN A 298 -28.04 11.12 2.39
CA ASN A 298 -29.14 10.57 3.19
C ASN A 298 -28.70 9.58 4.30
N GLN A 299 -27.41 9.21 4.35
CA GLN A 299 -26.85 8.23 5.29
C GLN A 299 -26.57 8.89 6.66
N ASP A 300 -26.52 8.12 7.74
CA ASP A 300 -26.27 8.72 9.06
C ASP A 300 -24.79 8.93 9.34
N TYR A 301 -24.29 10.12 9.02
CA TYR A 301 -22.93 10.57 9.35
C TYR A 301 -22.80 11.21 10.74
N GLY A 302 -23.85 11.12 11.57
CA GLY A 302 -23.89 11.75 12.90
C GLY A 302 -23.96 13.28 12.83
N LYS A 303 -23.85 13.92 13.99
CA LYS A 303 -24.03 15.38 14.17
C LYS A 303 -22.77 16.19 13.88
N THR A 304 -21.60 15.54 13.82
CA THR A 304 -20.30 16.15 13.50
C THR A 304 -20.17 16.56 12.03
N ILE A 305 -21.03 16.04 11.15
CA ILE A 305 -21.10 16.41 9.73
C ILE A 305 -22.43 17.15 9.50
N PRO A 306 -22.42 18.42 9.05
CA PRO A 306 -23.64 19.16 8.76
C PRO A 306 -24.52 18.47 7.71
N LYS A 307 -25.83 18.38 7.96
CA LYS A 307 -26.81 17.83 6.99
C LYS A 307 -27.25 18.84 5.92
N THR A 308 -26.88 20.11 6.06
CA THR A 308 -27.20 21.18 5.11
C THR A 308 -25.92 21.71 4.45
N ILE A 309 -25.25 22.72 5.01
CA ILE A 309 -24.07 23.34 4.39
C ILE A 309 -22.78 22.76 4.98
N LEU A 310 -22.01 22.04 4.15
CA LEU A 310 -20.64 21.64 4.47
C LEU A 310 -19.66 22.69 3.93
N LYS A 311 -18.97 23.39 4.83
CA LYS A 311 -18.02 24.47 4.50
C LYS A 311 -16.58 23.96 4.42
N ASN A 312 -15.78 24.58 3.57
CA ASN A 312 -14.34 24.42 3.51
C ASN A 312 -13.67 25.51 4.35
N ASP A 313 -13.12 25.13 5.51
CA ASP A 313 -12.36 26.03 6.38
C ASP A 313 -11.20 26.76 5.67
N LEU A 314 -10.71 26.23 4.55
CA LEU A 314 -9.62 26.81 3.76
C LEU A 314 -10.11 27.72 2.59
N GLY A 315 -11.42 27.91 2.45
CA GLY A 315 -12.03 28.78 1.45
C GLY A 315 -12.13 28.20 0.04
N GLU A 316 -12.20 29.07 -0.96
CA GLU A 316 -12.24 28.69 -2.37
C GLU A 316 -10.85 28.31 -2.91
N PHE A 317 -10.83 27.31 -3.80
CA PHE A 317 -9.65 26.87 -4.54
C PHE A 317 -9.83 27.06 -6.06
N ASN A 318 -8.71 27.25 -6.75
CA ASN A 318 -8.64 27.28 -8.21
C ASN A 318 -7.65 26.22 -8.72
N SER A 319 -7.79 25.84 -9.98
CA SER A 319 -6.87 24.94 -10.70
C SER A 319 -6.36 25.69 -11.94
N PRO A 320 -5.06 25.60 -12.29
CA PRO A 320 -4.52 26.30 -13.47
C PRO A 320 -5.13 25.75 -14.76
N TYR A 321 -5.50 24.47 -14.75
CA TYR A 321 -6.15 23.78 -15.85
C TYR A 321 -7.64 24.14 -15.98
N ARG A 322 -8.24 24.87 -15.04
CA ARG A 322 -9.66 25.25 -15.11
C ARG A 322 -10.02 25.97 -16.41
N SER A 323 -9.23 26.96 -16.81
CA SER A 323 -9.45 27.68 -18.08
C SER A 323 -9.21 26.76 -19.30
N PRO A 324 -8.09 26.01 -19.39
CA PRO A 324 -7.93 24.95 -20.39
C PRO A 324 -9.05 23.89 -20.46
N PHE A 325 -9.66 23.50 -19.33
CA PHE A 325 -10.83 22.62 -19.30
C PHE A 325 -12.06 23.32 -19.92
N GLU A 326 -12.36 24.53 -19.46
CA GLU A 326 -13.49 25.35 -19.93
C GLU A 326 -13.34 25.75 -21.42
N SER A 327 -12.11 25.73 -21.97
CA SER A 327 -11.79 26.01 -23.39
C SER A 327 -11.39 24.77 -24.22
N HIS A 328 -11.50 23.55 -23.67
CA HIS A 328 -11.10 22.29 -24.33
C HIS A 328 -9.65 22.23 -24.88
N LEU A 329 -8.71 22.98 -24.29
CA LEU A 329 -7.27 22.88 -24.57
C LEU A 329 -6.59 21.76 -23.76
N PHE A 330 -7.31 21.21 -22.78
CA PHE A 330 -6.93 20.05 -21.97
C PHE A 330 -8.25 19.41 -21.51
N ASP A 331 -8.53 18.16 -21.88
CA ASP A 331 -9.87 17.56 -21.63
C ASP A 331 -9.86 16.30 -20.75
N LYS A 332 -8.67 15.82 -20.36
CA LYS A 332 -8.45 14.54 -19.70
C LYS A 332 -7.21 14.57 -18.82
N THR A 333 -7.29 13.94 -17.65
CA THR A 333 -6.09 13.47 -16.94
C THR A 333 -5.94 11.97 -17.09
N THR A 334 -7.03 11.20 -17.11
CA THR A 334 -7.05 9.75 -17.44
C THR A 334 -7.43 9.52 -18.91
N TYR A 335 -6.75 8.59 -19.59
CA TYR A 335 -7.01 8.19 -20.97
C TYR A 335 -6.98 6.65 -21.14
N THR A 336 -8.12 6.00 -20.91
CA THR A 336 -8.36 4.58 -21.23
C THR A 336 -9.46 4.46 -22.30
N ARG A 337 -9.61 3.28 -22.94
CA ARG A 337 -10.68 3.02 -23.91
C ARG A 337 -12.08 3.45 -23.43
N ASN A 338 -12.43 3.14 -22.18
CA ASN A 338 -13.79 3.31 -21.63
C ASN A 338 -13.94 4.52 -20.68
N PHE A 339 -12.83 5.12 -20.24
CA PHE A 339 -12.84 6.26 -19.32
C PHE A 339 -11.76 7.28 -19.72
N LYS A 340 -12.23 8.43 -20.21
CA LYS A 340 -11.43 9.58 -20.66
C LYS A 340 -12.00 10.83 -19.99
N GLN A 341 -11.37 11.26 -18.89
CA GLN A 341 -11.90 12.29 -17.97
C GLN A 341 -10.76 12.97 -17.21
N ILE A 342 -11.06 14.12 -16.62
CA ILE A 342 -10.22 14.78 -15.60
C ILE A 342 -10.62 14.23 -14.22
N ILE A 343 -9.67 13.68 -13.47
CA ILE A 343 -9.83 13.31 -12.05
C ILE A 343 -8.64 13.75 -11.18
N ASP A 344 -7.52 14.09 -11.80
CA ASP A 344 -6.31 14.55 -11.14
C ASP A 344 -6.25 16.08 -11.14
N TYR A 345 -5.80 16.66 -10.04
CA TYR A 345 -5.75 18.10 -9.87
C TYR A 345 -4.51 18.54 -9.11
N ILE A 346 -4.09 19.77 -9.40
CA ILE A 346 -3.33 20.58 -8.47
C ILE A 346 -4.18 21.82 -8.21
N TRP A 347 -4.76 21.88 -7.02
CA TRP A 347 -5.50 23.02 -6.51
C TRP A 347 -4.57 23.98 -5.79
N PHE A 348 -4.81 25.29 -5.92
CA PHE A 348 -4.22 26.33 -5.08
C PHE A 348 -5.32 27.24 -4.52
N ASN A 349 -5.14 27.81 -3.33
CA ASN A 349 -6.18 28.64 -2.71
C ASN A 349 -6.40 29.96 -3.47
N LYS A 350 -7.66 30.26 -3.81
CA LYS A 350 -8.07 31.38 -4.68
C LYS A 350 -7.90 32.75 -4.01
N SER A 351 -7.90 32.81 -2.68
CA SER A 351 -7.68 34.04 -1.91
C SER A 351 -6.24 34.56 -1.99
N ASN A 352 -5.31 33.72 -2.43
CA ASN A 352 -3.88 34.02 -2.40
C ASN A 352 -3.49 35.05 -3.47
N LYS A 353 -2.84 36.14 -3.03
CA LYS A 353 -2.25 37.17 -3.90
C LYS A 353 -0.73 37.04 -4.07
N ASN A 354 -0.08 36.23 -3.23
CA ASN A 354 1.35 36.00 -3.22
C ASN A 354 1.78 35.06 -4.37
N LEU A 355 0.87 34.25 -4.93
CA LEU A 355 1.17 33.31 -6.01
C LEU A 355 0.59 33.72 -7.37
N LYS A 356 1.47 33.75 -8.38
CA LYS A 356 1.12 34.01 -9.78
C LYS A 356 1.36 32.76 -10.63
N LEU A 357 0.35 32.35 -11.39
CA LEU A 357 0.43 31.23 -12.34
C LEU A 357 1.22 31.65 -13.58
N ILE A 358 2.38 31.04 -13.83
CA ILE A 358 3.23 31.33 -15.00
C ILE A 358 2.83 30.46 -16.18
N SER A 359 2.91 29.13 -16.03
CA SER A 359 2.57 28.18 -17.09
C SER A 359 2.03 26.86 -16.53
N ALA A 360 1.35 26.08 -17.37
CA ALA A 360 1.03 24.68 -17.12
C ALA A 360 1.35 23.82 -18.35
N LEU A 361 1.69 22.55 -18.20
CA LEU A 361 1.96 21.68 -19.35
C LEU A 361 0.63 21.18 -19.95
N GLY A 362 0.40 21.49 -21.23
CA GLY A 362 -0.83 21.19 -21.96
C GLY A 362 -1.09 19.70 -22.19
N ASP A 363 -2.11 19.40 -22.98
CA ASP A 363 -2.47 18.02 -23.35
C ASP A 363 -1.39 17.37 -24.24
N LEU A 364 -1.54 16.10 -24.59
CA LEU A 364 -0.75 15.49 -25.67
C LEU A 364 -1.23 15.99 -27.04
N ASP A 365 -0.32 16.01 -28.01
CA ASP A 365 -0.63 16.25 -29.42
C ASP A 365 -1.83 15.41 -29.86
N LYS A 366 -2.87 16.07 -30.41
CA LYS A 366 -4.09 15.35 -30.81
C LYS A 366 -3.82 14.28 -31.87
N SER A 367 -2.95 14.58 -32.84
CA SER A 367 -2.48 13.64 -33.86
C SER A 367 -1.72 12.43 -33.28
N TYR A 368 -1.20 12.53 -32.05
CA TYR A 368 -0.67 11.40 -31.32
C TYR A 368 -1.78 10.59 -30.64
N LEU A 369 -2.65 11.26 -29.88
CA LEU A 369 -3.76 10.66 -29.14
C LEU A 369 -4.73 9.87 -30.03
N ASP A 370 -5.03 10.38 -31.22
CA ASP A 370 -5.93 9.77 -32.20
C ASP A 370 -5.39 8.41 -32.74
N ARG A 371 -4.10 8.09 -32.52
CA ARG A 371 -3.49 6.78 -32.86
C ARG A 371 -3.71 5.69 -31.81
N TYR A 372 -4.10 6.05 -30.58
CA TYR A 372 -4.21 5.11 -29.45
C TYR A 372 -5.59 5.14 -28.80
N LEU A 373 -6.19 3.96 -28.61
CA LEU A 373 -7.50 3.84 -27.93
C LEU A 373 -7.43 4.27 -26.45
N GLY A 374 -6.28 4.09 -25.82
CA GLY A 374 -5.95 4.43 -24.43
C GLY A 374 -4.50 4.05 -24.12
N PHE A 375 -4.03 4.38 -22.93
CA PHE A 375 -2.70 4.04 -22.41
C PHE A 375 -2.80 3.04 -21.23
N PRO A 376 -1.72 2.36 -20.80
CA PRO A 376 -0.31 2.47 -21.22
C PRO A 376 -0.01 2.06 -22.67
N ASN A 377 1.01 2.67 -23.28
CA ASN A 377 1.59 2.26 -24.57
C ASN A 377 3.14 2.27 -24.50
N GLU A 378 3.79 2.18 -25.65
CA GLU A 378 5.26 2.09 -25.82
C GLU A 378 6.04 3.39 -25.52
N GLU A 379 5.38 4.55 -25.38
CA GLU A 379 6.02 5.81 -24.95
C GLU A 379 5.50 6.27 -23.57
N PHE A 380 4.21 6.09 -23.30
CA PHE A 380 3.51 6.52 -22.09
C PHE A 380 3.11 5.32 -21.22
N PRO A 381 3.83 5.02 -20.12
CA PRO A 381 3.67 3.79 -19.34
C PRO A 381 2.53 3.82 -18.32
N LYS A 382 1.57 4.73 -18.46
CA LYS A 382 0.39 4.83 -17.58
C LYS A 382 -0.85 5.30 -18.33
N ASN A 383 -2.01 5.05 -17.74
CA ASN A 383 -3.34 5.43 -18.18
C ASN A 383 -3.67 6.94 -18.08
N GLU A 384 -2.68 7.83 -17.95
CA GLU A 384 -2.89 9.22 -17.54
C GLU A 384 -1.85 10.20 -18.10
N LEU A 385 -2.16 11.50 -18.06
CA LEU A 385 -1.28 12.62 -18.37
C LEU A 385 -0.73 13.26 -17.08
N ALA A 386 0.54 13.67 -17.12
CA ALA A 386 1.17 14.36 -15.99
C ALA A 386 0.65 15.80 -15.87
N GLY A 387 0.08 16.18 -14.72
CA GLY A 387 -0.21 17.58 -14.42
C GLY A 387 1.07 18.32 -14.02
N PHE A 388 1.31 19.50 -14.58
CA PHE A 388 2.48 20.34 -14.28
C PHE A 388 2.09 21.81 -14.23
N ILE A 389 2.74 22.55 -13.32
CA ILE A 389 2.58 24.00 -13.20
C ILE A 389 3.92 24.63 -12.86
N LYS A 390 4.17 25.82 -13.40
CA LYS A 390 5.12 26.79 -12.88
C LYS A 390 4.38 27.94 -12.19
N HIS A 391 4.67 28.17 -10.91
CA HIS A 391 4.23 29.33 -10.15
C HIS A 391 5.39 30.30 -9.91
N GLU A 392 5.07 31.55 -9.64
CA GLU A 392 5.98 32.61 -9.19
C GLU A 392 5.44 33.25 -7.91
N GLU A 393 6.32 33.48 -6.94
CA GLU A 393 6.01 34.20 -5.71
C GLU A 393 6.22 35.71 -5.87
N GLN A 394 5.12 36.45 -5.83
CA GLN A 394 5.07 37.90 -5.94
C GLN A 394 5.74 38.59 -4.73
N GLU A 395 6.02 39.87 -4.87
CA GLU A 395 6.51 40.72 -3.78
C GLU A 395 5.34 41.46 -3.13
N TYR A 396 5.22 41.36 -1.80
CA TYR A 396 4.06 41.88 -1.07
C TYR A 396 4.29 43.33 -0.64
N ASP A 397 3.86 44.27 -1.47
CA ASP A 397 3.95 45.70 -1.19
C ASP A 397 2.92 46.12 -0.13
N PHE A 398 3.37 46.71 0.98
CA PHE A 398 2.59 46.82 2.23
C PHE A 398 1.60 48.00 2.27
N THR A 399 0.78 48.18 1.22
CA THR A 399 -0.19 49.29 1.11
C THR A 399 -1.63 48.89 0.75
N THR A 400 -2.40 48.58 1.80
CA THR A 400 -3.86 48.92 2.01
C THR A 400 -5.01 48.28 1.20
N GLN A 401 -6.07 47.93 1.96
CA GLN A 401 -7.53 47.99 1.66
C GLN A 401 -8.25 46.81 0.91
N THR A 402 -9.59 46.91 0.79
CA THR A 402 -10.55 45.84 1.14
C THR A 402 -11.81 45.69 0.24
N GLN A 403 -12.46 44.50 0.32
CA GLN A 403 -13.90 44.15 0.02
C GLN A 403 -14.41 43.72 -1.39
N THR A 404 -14.98 42.49 -1.42
CA THR A 404 -16.20 41.95 -2.13
C THR A 404 -16.29 41.68 -3.67
N PRO A 405 -17.16 40.72 -4.15
CA PRO A 405 -16.94 40.01 -5.45
C PRO A 405 -18.17 39.66 -6.40
N SER A 406 -17.86 39.15 -7.62
CA SER A 406 -18.68 38.29 -8.55
C SER A 406 -19.81 38.94 -9.41
N PRO A 407 -20.44 38.30 -10.45
CA PRO A 407 -20.33 36.91 -11.00
C PRO A 407 -20.20 36.75 -12.56
N SER A 408 -20.45 35.54 -13.13
CA SER A 408 -20.26 35.08 -14.55
C SER A 408 -21.26 33.93 -14.94
N PRO A 409 -21.10 33.00 -15.95
CA PRO A 409 -20.34 32.94 -17.23
C PRO A 409 -21.26 32.93 -18.52
N PRO A 410 -21.79 31.86 -19.23
CA PRO A 410 -21.49 30.40 -19.42
C PRO A 410 -21.68 29.72 -20.87
N ARG A 411 -20.85 28.69 -21.22
CA ARG A 411 -21.20 27.31 -21.74
C ARG A 411 -21.47 26.86 -23.24
N LYS A 412 -21.04 25.59 -23.52
CA LYS A 412 -21.66 24.44 -24.32
C LYS A 412 -21.28 24.24 -25.84
N LYS A 413 -21.38 23.06 -26.55
CA LYS A 413 -22.09 21.72 -26.35
C LYS A 413 -21.74 20.54 -27.38
N VAL A 414 -21.89 19.24 -26.98
CA VAL A 414 -22.54 18.04 -27.68
C VAL A 414 -21.96 17.40 -29.01
N LYS A 415 -22.18 16.14 -29.52
CA LYS A 415 -22.57 14.73 -29.09
C LYS A 415 -22.34 13.69 -30.26
N MET A 416 -22.36 12.36 -29.98
CA MET A 416 -22.78 11.16 -30.82
C MET A 416 -21.88 10.50 -31.91
N GLU A 417 -22.10 9.25 -32.45
CA GLU A 417 -22.64 7.91 -31.99
C GLU A 417 -22.75 6.87 -33.18
N VAL A 418 -22.94 5.53 -32.93
CA VAL A 418 -23.18 4.37 -33.90
C VAL A 418 -21.89 3.83 -34.61
N LYS A 419 -21.60 2.55 -35.03
CA LYS A 419 -22.23 1.22 -35.41
C LYS A 419 -22.55 1.08 -36.95
N ILE A 420 -22.68 -0.05 -37.71
CA ILE A 420 -23.11 -1.48 -37.60
C ILE A 420 -22.27 -2.47 -38.52
N GLU A 421 -22.50 -3.79 -38.38
CA GLU A 421 -21.93 -5.02 -39.01
C GLU A 421 -22.58 -5.41 -40.40
N GLU A 422 -22.47 -6.58 -41.10
CA GLU A 422 -21.95 -7.96 -40.89
C GLU A 422 -21.75 -8.78 -42.24
N SER A 423 -21.19 -10.01 -42.19
CA SER A 423 -21.13 -11.14 -43.21
C SER A 423 -20.28 -10.98 -44.52
N ASP A 424 -19.88 -12.02 -45.32
CA ASP A 424 -20.21 -13.48 -45.33
C ASP A 424 -19.09 -14.44 -45.88
N LEU A 425 -19.39 -15.75 -45.86
CA LEU A 425 -18.56 -16.98 -46.06
C LEU A 425 -17.98 -17.30 -47.48
N LEU A 426 -16.91 -18.12 -47.56
CA LEU A 426 -16.95 -19.56 -47.98
C LEU A 426 -15.56 -20.24 -48.24
N ASN A 427 -15.44 -21.51 -47.83
CA ASN A 427 -14.67 -22.66 -48.42
C ASN A 427 -13.11 -22.64 -48.54
N ASP A 428 -12.38 -23.78 -48.44
CA ASP A 428 -12.69 -25.13 -47.89
C ASP A 428 -11.42 -25.98 -47.55
N SER A 429 -11.61 -26.93 -46.61
CA SER A 429 -10.97 -28.23 -46.32
C SER A 429 -9.44 -28.53 -46.14
N ASN A 430 -9.23 -29.52 -45.25
CA ASN A 430 -8.14 -30.52 -45.18
C ASN A 430 -6.72 -30.19 -44.65
N VAL A 431 -6.50 -30.34 -43.33
CA VAL A 431 -5.39 -31.17 -42.76
C VAL A 431 -5.88 -31.92 -41.50
N LYS A 432 -5.35 -33.13 -41.24
CA LYS A 432 -5.86 -34.12 -40.26
C LYS A 432 -5.35 -33.91 -38.82
N ILE A 433 -6.25 -34.13 -37.84
CA ILE A 433 -5.96 -34.13 -36.39
C ILE A 433 -5.19 -35.40 -35.98
N LYS A 434 -4.17 -35.27 -35.11
CA LYS A 434 -3.61 -36.39 -34.31
C LYS A 434 -3.49 -36.02 -32.83
N ARG A 435 -4.34 -36.64 -31.98
CA ARG A 435 -4.23 -36.57 -30.51
C ARG A 435 -2.94 -37.26 -30.04
N LYS A 436 -2.11 -36.59 -29.22
CA LYS A 436 -1.02 -37.24 -28.46
C LYS A 436 -1.41 -37.44 -27.00
N VAL A 437 -1.53 -38.69 -26.59
CA VAL A 437 -1.71 -39.10 -25.19
C VAL A 437 -0.42 -38.82 -24.41
N LYS A 438 -0.50 -38.15 -23.26
CA LYS A 438 0.65 -38.00 -22.35
C LYS A 438 0.91 -39.33 -21.63
N GLN A 439 2.04 -39.96 -21.92
CA GLN A 439 2.48 -41.19 -21.24
C GLN A 439 2.85 -40.93 -19.78
N LYS A 440 2.64 -41.94 -18.92
CA LYS A 440 3.12 -41.92 -17.52
C LYS A 440 4.66 -41.87 -17.50
N GLN A 441 5.25 -40.88 -16.86
CA GLN A 441 6.70 -40.87 -16.61
C GLN A 441 7.06 -41.97 -15.60
N LYS A 442 8.09 -42.77 -15.90
CA LYS A 442 8.64 -43.76 -14.96
C LYS A 442 9.37 -43.05 -13.81
N GLN A 443 9.17 -43.52 -12.58
CA GLN A 443 9.96 -43.07 -11.43
C GLN A 443 11.43 -43.49 -11.60
N LYS A 444 12.37 -42.60 -11.26
CA LYS A 444 13.79 -42.97 -11.08
C LYS A 444 13.99 -43.61 -9.70
N PRO A 445 15.02 -44.47 -9.51
CA PRO A 445 15.33 -45.05 -8.20
C PRO A 445 15.60 -43.97 -7.14
N LYS A 446 15.19 -44.22 -5.90
CA LYS A 446 15.52 -43.36 -4.76
C LYS A 446 17.01 -43.54 -4.42
N GLN A 447 17.82 -42.50 -4.61
CA GLN A 447 19.12 -42.45 -3.95
C GLN A 447 18.93 -42.39 -2.43
N GLN A 448 19.71 -43.17 -1.70
CA GLN A 448 19.66 -43.21 -0.24
C GLN A 448 20.39 -41.96 0.29
N VAL A 449 19.62 -41.02 0.86
CA VAL A 449 20.16 -39.76 1.36
C VAL A 449 20.69 -39.98 2.77
N ASN A 450 22.01 -39.98 2.94
CA ASN A 450 22.64 -40.04 4.27
C ASN A 450 22.22 -38.81 5.09
N LEU A 451 21.59 -39.06 6.25
CA LEU A 451 21.13 -38.04 7.18
C LEU A 451 22.19 -37.79 8.26
N PRO A 452 22.30 -36.57 8.80
CA PRO A 452 23.17 -36.30 9.94
C PRO A 452 22.64 -37.00 11.20
N THR A 453 23.51 -37.69 11.93
CA THR A 453 23.20 -38.35 13.20
C THR A 453 23.72 -37.59 14.42
N THR A 454 24.60 -36.60 14.21
CA THR A 454 25.17 -35.76 15.27
C THR A 454 24.58 -34.36 15.27
N VAL A 455 24.18 -33.87 16.44
CA VAL A 455 23.77 -32.48 16.65
C VAL A 455 25.02 -31.58 16.61
N PRO A 456 25.09 -30.53 15.77
CA PRO A 456 26.23 -29.62 15.76
C PRO A 456 26.31 -28.77 17.04
N ASP A 457 27.51 -28.55 17.59
CA ASP A 457 27.74 -27.74 18.81
C ASP A 457 27.10 -26.35 18.78
N THR A 458 26.95 -25.76 17.60
CA THR A 458 26.30 -24.46 17.41
C THR A 458 24.80 -24.49 17.72
N PHE A 459 24.15 -25.66 17.72
CA PHE A 459 22.79 -25.82 18.24
C PHE A 459 22.77 -25.62 19.75
N TRP A 460 23.59 -26.37 20.49
CA TRP A 460 23.65 -26.30 21.96
C TRP A 460 24.08 -24.94 22.50
N LYS A 461 24.85 -24.16 21.73
CA LYS A 461 25.26 -22.78 22.09
C LYS A 461 24.21 -21.70 21.73
N VAL A 462 23.34 -21.95 20.75
CA VAL A 462 22.39 -20.94 20.23
C VAL A 462 20.95 -21.20 20.66
N TYR A 463 20.52 -22.45 20.72
CA TYR A 463 19.14 -22.81 21.06
C TYR A 463 18.72 -22.35 22.47
N PRO A 464 19.56 -22.44 23.53
CA PRO A 464 19.22 -21.90 24.85
C PRO A 464 19.01 -20.38 24.85
N LEU A 465 19.76 -19.62 24.03
CA LEU A 465 19.56 -18.18 23.89
C LEU A 465 18.24 -17.85 23.19
N ILE A 466 17.84 -18.66 22.19
CA ILE A 466 16.52 -18.55 21.55
C ILE A 466 15.41 -18.90 22.55
N LYS A 467 15.62 -19.90 23.41
CA LYS A 467 14.68 -20.29 24.46
C LYS A 467 14.53 -19.20 25.53
N LYS A 468 15.63 -18.57 26.00
CA LYS A 468 15.58 -17.40 26.90
C LYS A 468 14.84 -16.22 26.26
N MET A 469 15.11 -15.91 24.98
CA MET A 469 14.33 -14.87 24.31
C MET A 469 12.83 -15.23 24.28
N ARG A 470 12.49 -16.51 24.04
CA ARG A 470 11.10 -16.93 23.88
C ARG A 470 10.27 -17.00 25.16
N SER A 471 10.86 -17.10 26.35
CA SER A 471 10.11 -16.89 27.61
C SER A 471 9.65 -15.44 27.79
N ASN A 472 10.27 -14.49 27.08
CA ASN A 472 10.09 -13.05 27.28
C ASN A 472 9.40 -12.36 26.08
N ILE A 473 8.74 -13.15 25.22
CA ILE A 473 8.06 -12.70 23.99
C ILE A 473 6.70 -13.38 23.91
N ILE A 474 5.63 -12.60 23.74
CA ILE A 474 4.31 -13.13 23.36
C ILE A 474 4.17 -13.00 21.85
N SER A 475 4.09 -14.12 21.14
CA SER A 475 4.05 -14.20 19.68
C SER A 475 2.73 -14.77 19.14
N PRO A 476 2.37 -14.52 17.86
CA PRO A 476 1.11 -15.01 17.28
C PRO A 476 0.88 -16.52 17.40
N VAL A 477 1.93 -17.35 17.37
CA VAL A 477 1.79 -18.81 17.57
C VAL A 477 1.40 -19.18 19.00
N ASP A 478 1.65 -18.32 19.99
CA ASP A 478 1.29 -18.57 21.39
C ASP A 478 -0.21 -18.32 21.61
N THR A 479 -0.72 -17.17 21.16
CA THR A 479 -2.11 -16.76 21.39
C THR A 479 -3.09 -17.25 20.31
N MET A 480 -2.65 -17.28 19.05
CA MET A 480 -3.48 -17.55 17.86
C MET A 480 -3.00 -18.75 17.03
N GLY A 481 -2.02 -19.51 17.53
CA GLY A 481 -1.51 -20.70 16.85
C GLY A 481 -2.51 -21.86 16.83
N CYS A 482 -2.24 -22.89 16.02
CA CYS A 482 -3.11 -24.06 15.91
C CYS A 482 -3.19 -24.89 17.21
N ALA A 483 -2.23 -24.76 18.12
CA ALA A 483 -2.20 -25.45 19.41
C ALA A 483 -3.14 -24.81 20.45
N THR A 484 -3.47 -23.53 20.30
CA THR A 484 -4.25 -22.76 21.28
C THR A 484 -5.58 -22.25 20.74
N SER A 485 -5.70 -22.01 19.43
CA SER A 485 -6.91 -21.44 18.82
C SER A 485 -8.20 -22.16 19.17
N THR A 486 -8.21 -23.51 19.13
CA THR A 486 -9.39 -24.29 19.48
C THR A 486 -9.86 -23.98 20.90
N THR A 487 -8.95 -24.08 21.87
CA THR A 487 -9.22 -23.82 23.29
C THR A 487 -9.62 -22.38 23.57
N GLN A 488 -9.03 -21.41 22.86
CA GLN A 488 -9.35 -19.99 22.99
C GLN A 488 -10.74 -19.63 22.43
N ILE A 489 -11.22 -20.35 21.41
CA ILE A 489 -12.53 -20.11 20.77
C ILE A 489 -13.65 -20.86 21.49
N THR A 490 -13.43 -22.11 21.91
CA THR A 490 -14.50 -23.00 22.40
C THR A 490 -14.34 -23.49 23.84
N GLY A 491 -13.23 -23.14 24.51
CA GLY A 491 -12.87 -23.70 25.82
C GLY A 491 -12.50 -25.19 25.79
N LEU A 492 -12.64 -25.88 24.66
CA LEU A 492 -12.40 -27.31 24.56
C LEU A 492 -10.90 -27.62 24.61
N THR A 493 -10.54 -28.62 25.41
CA THR A 493 -9.16 -29.14 25.57
C THR A 493 -9.02 -30.62 25.19
N LYS A 494 -10.13 -31.30 24.93
CA LYS A 494 -10.23 -32.73 24.61
C LYS A 494 -11.58 -33.06 23.97
N GLY A 495 -11.71 -34.27 23.42
CA GLY A 495 -12.95 -34.76 22.80
C GLY A 495 -12.95 -34.61 21.26
N VAL A 496 -13.95 -35.18 20.61
CA VAL A 496 -14.02 -35.28 19.14
C VAL A 496 -13.99 -33.91 18.47
N ASN A 497 -14.86 -32.99 18.92
CA ASN A 497 -14.92 -31.63 18.36
C ASN A 497 -13.60 -30.87 18.53
N TYR A 498 -12.92 -30.98 19.67
CA TYR A 498 -11.58 -30.38 19.87
C TYR A 498 -10.58 -30.86 18.81
N ARG A 499 -10.52 -32.18 18.57
CA ARG A 499 -9.59 -32.77 17.61
C ARG A 499 -9.94 -32.39 16.17
N PHE A 500 -11.23 -32.35 15.83
CA PHE A 500 -11.71 -31.91 14.53
C PHE A 500 -11.44 -30.41 14.28
N GLN A 501 -11.79 -29.53 15.22
CA GLN A 501 -11.50 -28.09 15.14
C GLN A 501 -9.99 -27.82 15.00
N THR A 502 -9.16 -28.61 15.70
CA THR A 502 -7.69 -28.57 15.56
C THR A 502 -7.21 -29.02 14.17
N LEU A 503 -7.80 -30.08 13.58
CA LEU A 503 -7.55 -30.45 12.19
C LEU A 503 -7.90 -29.31 11.23
N ILE A 504 -9.10 -28.73 11.34
CA ILE A 504 -9.53 -27.61 10.48
C ILE A 504 -8.59 -26.41 10.61
N SER A 505 -8.17 -26.06 11.83
CA SER A 505 -7.16 -25.04 12.10
C SER A 505 -5.82 -25.35 11.41
N LEU A 506 -5.32 -26.59 11.50
CA LEU A 506 -4.07 -26.99 10.86
C LEU A 506 -4.17 -26.96 9.32
N MET A 507 -5.27 -27.43 8.74
CA MET A 507 -5.52 -27.36 7.29
C MET A 507 -5.54 -25.92 6.79
N MET A 508 -6.24 -25.02 7.51
CA MET A 508 -6.32 -23.60 7.19
C MET A 508 -4.98 -22.87 7.36
N SER A 509 -4.13 -23.23 8.34
CA SER A 509 -2.86 -22.55 8.64
C SER A 509 -1.86 -22.47 7.46
N SER A 510 -1.96 -23.38 6.49
CA SER A 510 -1.01 -23.45 5.37
C SER A 510 -0.98 -22.14 4.56
N GLN A 511 0.21 -21.51 4.48
CA GLN A 511 0.42 -20.21 3.81
C GLN A 511 -0.53 -19.10 4.30
N THR A 512 -0.97 -19.18 5.56
CA THR A 512 -1.88 -18.22 6.20
C THR A 512 -1.25 -17.78 7.53
N LYS A 513 -1.51 -16.53 7.95
CA LYS A 513 -1.03 -16.03 9.25
C LYS A 513 -1.88 -16.60 10.38
N ASP A 514 -1.28 -16.88 11.53
CA ASP A 514 -1.98 -17.41 12.72
C ASP A 514 -3.17 -16.52 13.13
N GLU A 515 -2.99 -15.20 13.13
CA GLU A 515 -4.04 -14.22 13.43
C GLU A 515 -5.25 -14.34 12.47
N VAL A 516 -5.00 -14.61 11.20
CA VAL A 516 -6.04 -14.77 10.15
C VAL A 516 -6.67 -16.16 10.21
N ASN A 517 -5.87 -17.18 10.51
CA ASN A 517 -6.32 -18.56 10.71
C ASN A 517 -7.29 -18.66 11.90
N HIS A 518 -6.91 -18.09 13.04
CA HIS A 518 -7.74 -18.02 14.25
C HIS A 518 -9.04 -17.26 14.00
N ALA A 519 -8.97 -16.03 13.46
CA ALA A 519 -10.16 -15.23 13.18
C ALA A 519 -11.09 -15.86 12.12
N THR A 520 -10.58 -16.77 11.28
CA THR A 520 -11.41 -17.55 10.35
C THR A 520 -12.01 -18.79 11.01
N LEU A 521 -11.27 -19.45 11.92
CA LEU A 521 -11.78 -20.58 12.71
C LEU A 521 -12.92 -20.16 13.64
N LEU A 522 -12.82 -18.96 14.24
CA LEU A 522 -13.89 -18.35 15.04
C LEU A 522 -15.14 -18.14 14.19
N LYS A 523 -15.04 -17.43 13.06
CA LYS A 523 -16.17 -17.18 12.14
C LYS A 523 -16.83 -18.45 11.62
N LEU A 524 -16.03 -19.50 11.38
CA LEU A 524 -16.55 -20.80 10.97
C LEU A 524 -17.29 -21.50 12.11
N HIS A 525 -16.82 -21.39 13.35
CA HIS A 525 -17.54 -21.88 14.52
C HIS A 525 -18.86 -21.12 14.74
N GLU A 526 -18.83 -19.78 14.73
CA GLU A 526 -20.00 -18.90 14.86
C GLU A 526 -21.04 -19.18 13.76
N PHE A 527 -20.62 -19.32 12.50
CA PHE A 527 -21.52 -19.66 11.38
C PHE A 527 -22.17 -21.04 11.58
N CYS A 528 -21.42 -22.03 12.07
CA CYS A 528 -21.98 -23.35 12.37
C CYS A 528 -23.00 -23.31 13.54
N GLN A 529 -22.81 -22.46 14.55
CA GLN A 529 -23.79 -22.26 15.62
C GLN A 529 -25.05 -21.54 15.11
N ASN A 530 -24.88 -20.38 14.48
CA ASN A 530 -25.96 -19.44 14.19
C ASN A 530 -26.77 -19.83 12.94
N GLU A 531 -26.09 -20.06 11.80
CA GLU A 531 -26.75 -20.27 10.50
C GLU A 531 -27.11 -21.75 10.26
N LEU A 532 -26.32 -22.67 10.83
CA LEU A 532 -26.52 -24.11 10.65
C LEU A 532 -27.21 -24.79 11.83
N GLY A 533 -27.37 -24.11 12.97
CA GLY A 533 -28.10 -24.59 14.15
C GLY A 533 -27.34 -25.57 15.05
N PHE A 534 -26.01 -25.69 14.92
CA PHE A 534 -25.19 -26.50 15.82
C PHE A 534 -24.79 -25.69 17.06
N THR A 535 -25.76 -25.17 17.81
CA THR A 535 -25.52 -24.19 18.89
C THR A 535 -24.52 -24.65 19.96
N ASN A 536 -24.56 -25.92 20.35
CA ASN A 536 -23.70 -26.49 21.40
C ASN A 536 -22.32 -26.97 20.91
N ASP A 537 -22.21 -27.39 19.65
CA ASP A 537 -21.00 -27.99 19.07
C ASP A 537 -20.20 -27.02 18.19
N GLY A 538 -20.91 -26.06 17.58
CA GLY A 538 -20.45 -25.17 16.52
C GLY A 538 -19.77 -25.94 15.39
N LEU A 539 -18.49 -25.65 15.17
CA LEU A 539 -17.66 -26.35 14.19
C LEU A 539 -17.45 -27.83 14.57
N CYS A 540 -18.30 -28.71 14.04
CA CYS A 540 -18.20 -30.16 14.12
C CYS A 540 -18.25 -30.81 12.71
N ILE A 541 -18.06 -32.13 12.64
CA ILE A 541 -18.09 -32.86 11.35
C ILE A 541 -19.42 -32.70 10.64
N ASP A 542 -20.54 -32.86 11.33
CA ASP A 542 -21.87 -32.77 10.72
C ASP A 542 -22.21 -31.34 10.27
N ALA A 543 -21.68 -30.31 10.92
CA ALA A 543 -21.77 -28.93 10.45
C ALA A 543 -21.01 -28.72 9.13
N ILE A 544 -19.79 -29.25 9.02
CA ILE A 544 -19.01 -29.23 7.78
C ILE A 544 -19.63 -30.11 6.68
N LEU A 545 -20.42 -31.12 7.02
CA LEU A 545 -21.19 -31.88 6.03
C LEU A 545 -22.45 -31.12 5.58
N LYS A 546 -23.17 -30.44 6.49
CA LYS A 546 -24.41 -29.69 6.23
C LYS A 546 -24.21 -28.39 5.44
N ILE A 547 -23.16 -27.61 5.73
CA ILE A 547 -22.84 -26.38 4.98
C ILE A 547 -22.67 -26.68 3.49
N ASN A 548 -23.06 -25.81 2.56
CA ASN A 548 -22.73 -26.02 1.14
C ASN A 548 -21.30 -25.54 0.82
N ASP A 549 -20.75 -25.97 -0.32
CA ASP A 549 -19.36 -25.64 -0.70
C ASP A 549 -19.13 -24.14 -0.90
N LEU A 550 -20.14 -23.39 -1.37
CA LEU A 550 -20.02 -21.94 -1.60
C LEU A 550 -20.01 -21.18 -0.27
N ASP A 551 -20.84 -21.55 0.69
CA ASP A 551 -20.89 -20.89 2.00
C ASP A 551 -19.65 -21.20 2.83
N LEU A 552 -19.18 -22.46 2.83
CA LEU A 552 -17.92 -22.82 3.47
C LEU A 552 -16.76 -22.02 2.88
N ASP A 553 -16.70 -21.88 1.55
CA ASP A 553 -15.67 -21.07 0.90
C ASP A 553 -15.79 -19.58 1.23
N ASN A 554 -17.01 -19.04 1.20
CA ASN A 554 -17.31 -17.65 1.57
C ASN A 554 -16.96 -17.31 3.02
N VAL A 555 -17.10 -18.27 3.94
CA VAL A 555 -16.69 -18.12 5.34
C VAL A 555 -15.17 -18.19 5.48
N ILE A 556 -14.50 -19.13 4.78
CA ILE A 556 -13.04 -19.29 4.90
C ILE A 556 -12.21 -18.45 3.91
N LYS A 557 -12.82 -17.57 3.10
CA LYS A 557 -12.15 -16.80 2.03
C LYS A 557 -10.96 -15.92 2.46
N SER A 558 -10.85 -15.58 3.75
CA SER A 558 -9.68 -14.91 4.34
C SER A 558 -8.41 -15.78 4.38
N VAL A 559 -8.55 -17.10 4.23
CA VAL A 559 -7.47 -18.08 4.29
C VAL A 559 -6.88 -18.30 2.89
N GLY A 560 -5.54 -18.33 2.79
CA GLY A 560 -4.84 -18.51 1.52
C GLY A 560 -5.22 -19.83 0.84
N PHE A 561 -5.59 -19.78 -0.44
CA PHE A 561 -6.10 -20.93 -1.22
C PHE A 561 -7.42 -21.55 -0.72
N HIS A 562 -8.34 -20.74 -0.15
CA HIS A 562 -9.68 -21.14 0.31
C HIS A 562 -10.39 -22.13 -0.64
N ASN A 563 -10.56 -21.83 -1.94
CA ASN A 563 -11.18 -22.71 -2.95
C ASN A 563 -10.73 -24.19 -2.87
N ARG A 564 -9.43 -24.43 -2.64
CA ARG A 564 -8.87 -25.78 -2.52
C ARG A 564 -9.01 -26.34 -1.10
N LYS A 565 -8.94 -25.49 -0.08
CA LYS A 565 -9.15 -25.88 1.33
C LYS A 565 -10.59 -26.28 1.61
N THR A 566 -11.56 -25.56 1.08
CA THR A 566 -13.00 -25.92 1.09
C THR A 566 -13.20 -27.37 0.62
N GLN A 567 -12.66 -27.69 -0.56
CA GLN A 567 -12.69 -29.03 -1.14
C GLN A 567 -11.97 -30.10 -0.31
N TYR A 568 -10.89 -29.74 0.38
CA TYR A 568 -10.14 -30.65 1.25
C TYR A 568 -10.84 -30.87 2.60
N ILE A 569 -11.33 -29.80 3.24
CA ILE A 569 -12.10 -29.83 4.50
C ILE A 569 -13.35 -30.69 4.35
N LYS A 570 -14.11 -30.49 3.26
CA LYS A 570 -15.24 -31.35 2.90
C LYS A 570 -14.88 -32.83 2.80
N LYS A 571 -13.84 -33.16 2.02
CA LYS A 571 -13.45 -34.55 1.77
C LYS A 571 -12.79 -35.21 2.98
N ALA A 572 -12.14 -34.44 3.85
CA ALA A 572 -11.67 -34.91 5.15
C ALA A 572 -12.85 -35.22 6.09
N ALA A 573 -13.85 -34.34 6.21
CA ALA A 573 -15.04 -34.59 7.04
C ALA A 573 -15.84 -35.82 6.57
N ILE A 574 -16.00 -36.01 5.25
CA ILE A 574 -16.59 -37.21 4.66
C ILE A 574 -15.78 -38.46 5.06
N MET A 575 -14.46 -38.45 4.80
CA MET A 575 -13.59 -39.59 5.10
C MET A 575 -13.56 -39.95 6.60
N LEU A 576 -13.59 -38.95 7.49
CA LEU A 576 -13.65 -39.15 8.94
C LEU A 576 -14.96 -39.84 9.35
N LYS A 577 -16.11 -39.41 8.79
CA LYS A 577 -17.41 -40.02 9.06
C LYS A 577 -17.53 -41.44 8.49
N GLU A 578 -17.02 -41.67 7.28
CA GLU A 578 -17.10 -42.97 6.59
C GLU A 578 -16.12 -44.03 7.12
N LYS A 579 -14.88 -43.65 7.47
CA LYS A 579 -13.80 -44.61 7.77
C LYS A 579 -13.28 -44.57 9.21
N PHE A 580 -13.40 -43.44 9.89
CA PHE A 580 -12.75 -43.21 11.19
C PHE A 580 -13.76 -42.92 12.32
N ASN A 581 -15.02 -43.37 12.16
CA ASN A 581 -16.10 -43.23 13.13
C ASN A 581 -16.26 -41.78 13.67
N SER A 582 -16.17 -40.81 12.76
CA SER A 582 -16.23 -39.38 13.04
C SER A 582 -15.17 -38.85 14.03
N ASP A 583 -14.01 -39.49 14.17
CA ASP A 583 -12.90 -38.99 15.01
C ASP A 583 -11.55 -39.02 14.27
N ILE A 584 -10.60 -38.22 14.75
CA ILE A 584 -9.26 -38.13 14.17
C ILE A 584 -8.46 -39.41 14.51
N PRO A 585 -7.91 -40.14 13.51
CA PRO A 585 -7.10 -41.33 13.79
C PRO A 585 -5.87 -41.04 14.67
N LYS A 586 -5.28 -42.09 15.27
CA LYS A 586 -4.16 -41.98 16.23
C LYS A 586 -2.79 -42.30 15.64
N ASP A 587 -2.72 -42.67 14.36
CA ASP A 587 -1.47 -42.95 13.66
C ASP A 587 -1.22 -41.91 12.54
N ILE A 588 0.06 -41.72 12.22
CA ILE A 588 0.48 -40.70 11.25
C ILE A 588 0.09 -41.04 9.80
N ASN A 589 -0.05 -42.33 9.46
CA ASN A 589 -0.31 -42.74 8.08
C ASN A 589 -1.77 -42.44 7.72
N SER A 590 -2.72 -42.87 8.55
CA SER A 590 -4.16 -42.58 8.38
C SER A 590 -4.44 -41.07 8.40
N ILE A 591 -3.74 -40.30 9.25
CA ILE A 591 -3.86 -38.84 9.25
C ILE A 591 -3.36 -38.24 7.93
N MET A 592 -2.29 -38.78 7.33
CA MET A 592 -1.78 -38.32 6.04
C MET A 592 -2.57 -38.83 4.81
N GLU A 593 -3.55 -39.72 4.99
CA GLU A 593 -4.56 -40.02 3.96
C GLU A 593 -5.63 -38.92 3.86
N LEU A 594 -5.82 -38.11 4.91
CA LEU A 594 -6.82 -37.04 4.91
C LEU A 594 -6.47 -35.97 3.85
N PRO A 595 -7.40 -35.63 2.94
CA PRO A 595 -7.13 -34.70 1.84
C PRO A 595 -6.56 -33.36 2.32
N GLY A 596 -5.39 -32.99 1.80
CA GLY A 596 -4.71 -31.73 2.14
C GLY A 596 -3.78 -31.79 3.37
N VAL A 597 -3.75 -32.90 4.12
CA VAL A 597 -2.91 -33.05 5.32
C VAL A 597 -1.51 -33.55 4.95
N GLY A 598 -0.51 -32.67 5.05
CA GLY A 598 0.90 -33.02 4.84
C GLY A 598 1.65 -33.36 6.15
N PRO A 599 2.91 -33.83 6.09
CA PRO A 599 3.68 -34.27 7.26
C PRO A 599 3.69 -33.28 8.44
N LYS A 600 3.90 -31.97 8.19
CA LYS A 600 3.80 -30.92 9.24
C LYS A 600 2.48 -31.02 10.01
N MET A 601 1.37 -31.04 9.27
CA MET A 601 0.03 -31.05 9.84
C MET A 601 -0.22 -32.36 10.58
N GLY A 602 0.20 -33.50 10.03
CA GLY A 602 0.00 -34.80 10.66
C GLY A 602 0.71 -34.95 12.01
N TYR A 603 1.98 -34.56 12.10
CA TYR A 603 2.72 -34.62 13.37
C TYR A 603 2.19 -33.60 14.39
N LEU A 604 1.92 -32.35 13.98
CA LEU A 604 1.31 -31.36 14.88
C LEU A 604 -0.09 -31.78 15.34
N LEU A 605 -0.87 -32.43 14.49
CA LEU A 605 -2.20 -32.94 14.86
C LEU A 605 -2.08 -34.03 15.92
N LEU A 606 -1.18 -35.01 15.79
CA LEU A 606 -0.94 -36.01 16.83
C LEU A 606 -0.50 -35.39 18.16
N GLN A 607 0.40 -34.40 18.10
CA GLN A 607 0.89 -33.69 19.28
C GLN A 607 -0.24 -32.92 20.00
N ILE A 608 -1.05 -32.14 19.27
CA ILE A 608 -2.07 -31.24 19.85
C ILE A 608 -3.38 -32.01 20.18
N ALA A 609 -3.82 -32.91 19.31
CA ALA A 609 -5.11 -33.62 19.42
C ALA A 609 -5.07 -34.80 20.40
N TRP A 610 -3.89 -35.43 20.55
CA TRP A 610 -3.72 -36.68 21.30
C TRP A 610 -2.53 -36.70 22.27
N GLY A 611 -1.63 -35.71 22.27
CA GLY A 611 -0.38 -35.75 23.04
C GLY A 611 0.68 -36.72 22.49
N ILE A 612 0.47 -37.25 21.28
CA ILE A 612 1.27 -38.33 20.70
C ILE A 612 2.44 -37.76 19.89
N THR A 613 3.67 -38.15 20.25
CA THR A 613 4.91 -37.60 19.67
C THR A 613 5.61 -38.64 18.77
N THR A 614 5.28 -38.67 17.48
CA THR A 614 5.81 -39.65 16.50
C THR A 614 6.78 -39.09 15.46
N GLY A 615 6.98 -37.77 15.44
CA GLY A 615 7.85 -37.05 14.51
C GLY A 615 7.79 -35.55 14.76
N ILE A 616 8.49 -34.76 13.94
CA ILE A 616 8.65 -33.31 14.16
C ILE A 616 7.82 -32.51 13.15
N GLY A 617 6.98 -31.61 13.66
CA GLY A 617 6.27 -30.62 12.83
C GLY A 617 7.22 -29.54 12.29
N VAL A 618 7.82 -29.74 11.12
CA VAL A 618 8.71 -28.74 10.47
C VAL A 618 7.97 -27.91 9.44
N ASP A 619 8.19 -26.60 9.46
CA ASP A 619 7.60 -25.64 8.52
C ASP A 619 8.61 -24.61 7.99
N VAL A 620 8.13 -23.57 7.30
CA VAL A 620 8.99 -22.54 6.67
C VAL A 620 9.75 -21.66 7.67
N HIS A 621 9.29 -21.53 8.92
CA HIS A 621 10.04 -20.83 9.96
C HIS A 621 11.15 -21.75 10.50
N VAL A 622 10.80 -22.99 10.86
CA VAL A 622 11.75 -24.00 11.36
C VAL A 622 12.83 -24.29 10.32
N ASP A 623 12.45 -24.61 9.08
CA ASP A 623 13.37 -24.93 7.96
C ASP A 623 14.34 -23.80 7.68
N ARG A 624 13.84 -22.56 7.59
CA ARG A 624 14.69 -21.36 7.38
C ARG A 624 15.68 -21.17 8.52
N ILE A 625 15.26 -21.30 9.77
CA ILE A 625 16.13 -21.05 10.93
C ILE A 625 17.20 -22.16 11.08
N CYS A 626 16.81 -23.43 10.94
CA CYS A 626 17.74 -24.56 10.98
C CYS A 626 18.79 -24.50 9.84
N ARG A 627 18.41 -23.99 8.66
CA ARG A 627 19.35 -23.73 7.55
C ARG A 627 20.21 -22.50 7.78
N MET A 628 19.65 -21.40 8.29
CA MET A 628 20.37 -20.15 8.56
C MET A 628 21.51 -20.34 9.57
N PHE A 629 21.26 -21.06 10.68
CA PHE A 629 22.30 -21.42 11.65
C PHE A 629 23.18 -22.60 11.22
N LYS A 630 22.97 -23.15 10.01
CA LYS A 630 23.72 -24.29 9.43
C LYS A 630 23.70 -25.55 10.32
N TRP A 631 22.63 -25.71 11.11
CA TRP A 631 22.36 -26.91 11.91
C TRP A 631 21.98 -28.08 11.01
N VAL A 632 21.13 -27.82 10.01
CA VAL A 632 20.87 -28.76 8.90
C VAL A 632 21.66 -28.33 7.68
N ARG A 633 22.56 -29.22 7.24
CA ARG A 633 23.41 -29.07 6.05
C ARG A 633 23.04 -30.14 5.04
N GLY A 634 22.83 -29.77 3.79
CA GLY A 634 22.42 -30.67 2.73
C GLY A 634 22.31 -29.95 1.38
N PRO A 635 22.04 -30.69 0.29
CA PRO A 635 21.94 -30.11 -1.05
C PRO A 635 20.84 -29.02 -1.13
N GLY A 636 21.14 -27.95 -1.86
CA GLY A 636 20.22 -26.84 -2.08
C GLY A 636 18.95 -27.32 -2.78
N GLY A 637 17.82 -27.32 -2.06
CA GLY A 637 16.51 -27.76 -2.58
C GLY A 637 15.73 -28.73 -1.66
N GLY A 638 16.32 -29.28 -0.60
CA GLY A 638 15.65 -30.32 0.21
C GLY A 638 14.36 -29.91 0.95
N GLY A 639 14.16 -28.61 1.21
CA GLY A 639 12.96 -28.06 1.87
C GLY A 639 12.66 -28.59 3.30
N PRO A 640 11.47 -28.30 3.84
CA PRO A 640 11.08 -28.65 5.21
C PRO A 640 11.10 -30.15 5.53
N GLU A 641 10.72 -31.01 4.57
CA GLU A 641 10.66 -32.47 4.75
C GLU A 641 12.06 -33.11 4.85
N TYR A 642 13.08 -32.52 4.22
CA TYR A 642 14.48 -32.91 4.46
C TYR A 642 14.92 -32.48 5.87
N THR A 643 14.63 -31.23 6.25
CA THR A 643 14.98 -30.71 7.59
C THR A 643 14.33 -31.52 8.69
N ARG A 644 13.07 -31.94 8.54
CA ARG A 644 12.40 -32.87 9.47
C ARG A 644 13.21 -34.14 9.71
N LYS A 645 13.60 -34.84 8.63
CA LYS A 645 14.39 -36.08 8.71
C LYS A 645 15.77 -35.85 9.33
N CYS A 646 16.41 -34.72 9.06
CA CYS A 646 17.66 -34.37 9.73
C CYS A 646 17.47 -34.15 11.24
N LEU A 647 16.47 -33.37 11.65
CA LEU A 647 16.19 -33.11 13.07
C LEU A 647 15.78 -34.39 13.82
N GLU A 648 14.95 -35.24 13.23
CA GLU A 648 14.57 -36.55 13.80
C GLU A 648 15.76 -37.51 13.92
N SER A 649 16.70 -37.48 12.96
CA SER A 649 17.92 -38.28 12.99
C SER A 649 18.93 -37.78 14.04
N MET A 650 19.14 -36.47 14.14
CA MET A 650 20.03 -35.85 15.12
C MET A 650 19.50 -35.96 16.56
N PHE A 651 18.21 -35.70 16.78
CA PHE A 651 17.54 -35.82 18.08
C PHE A 651 16.87 -37.20 18.25
N SER A 652 17.48 -38.25 17.72
CA SER A 652 16.92 -39.60 17.74
C SER A 652 16.91 -40.22 19.14
N LYS A 653 17.89 -39.82 19.98
CA LYS A 653 18.14 -40.32 21.33
C LYS A 653 17.04 -40.01 22.36
N PRO A 654 16.93 -40.76 23.48
CA PRO A 654 15.97 -40.47 24.55
C PRO A 654 16.15 -39.11 25.23
N GLU A 655 17.39 -38.69 25.53
CA GLU A 655 17.67 -37.45 26.26
C GLU A 655 17.28 -36.19 25.47
N ASP A 656 17.36 -36.23 24.15
CA ASP A 656 17.03 -35.12 23.25
C ASP A 656 15.55 -35.12 22.81
N LYS A 657 14.78 -36.15 23.17
CA LYS A 657 13.48 -36.43 22.54
C LYS A 657 12.42 -35.36 22.78
N TYR A 658 12.52 -34.62 23.89
CA TYR A 658 11.62 -33.50 24.22
C TYR A 658 11.59 -32.40 23.15
N LEU A 659 12.71 -32.23 22.42
CA LEU A 659 12.84 -31.26 21.33
C LEU A 659 11.85 -31.53 20.18
N TRP A 660 11.33 -32.75 20.03
CA TRP A 660 10.39 -33.09 18.96
C TRP A 660 9.05 -32.33 19.06
N ASN A 661 8.68 -31.92 20.29
CA ASN A 661 7.53 -31.04 20.55
C ASN A 661 7.98 -29.58 20.71
N GLU A 662 9.09 -29.33 21.41
CA GLU A 662 9.51 -27.97 21.78
C GLU A 662 10.00 -27.12 20.59
N LEU A 663 10.65 -27.73 19.59
CA LEU A 663 11.30 -27.00 18.49
C LEU A 663 10.32 -26.16 17.65
N ASN A 664 9.10 -26.63 17.40
CA ASN A 664 8.16 -25.89 16.54
C ASN A 664 7.71 -24.55 17.17
N PRO A 665 7.01 -24.50 18.32
CA PRO A 665 6.52 -23.24 18.89
C PRO A 665 7.65 -22.27 19.30
N VAL A 666 8.81 -22.78 19.72
CA VAL A 666 9.98 -21.95 20.02
C VAL A 666 10.50 -21.27 18.75
N LEU A 667 10.79 -22.02 17.69
CA LEU A 667 11.39 -21.47 16.46
C LEU A 667 10.39 -20.72 15.57
N VAL A 668 9.11 -21.11 15.57
CA VAL A 668 8.05 -20.36 14.87
C VAL A 668 7.90 -18.98 15.50
N GLY A 669 7.65 -18.89 16.82
CA GLY A 669 7.49 -17.59 17.49
C GLY A 669 8.73 -16.71 17.38
N PHE A 670 9.93 -17.28 17.55
CA PHE A 670 11.19 -16.57 17.34
C PHE A 670 11.32 -16.04 15.91
N GLY A 671 10.91 -16.84 14.92
CA GLY A 671 10.88 -16.48 13.51
C GLY A 671 9.72 -15.58 13.07
N GLN A 672 8.72 -15.35 13.92
CA GLN A 672 7.60 -14.44 13.69
C GLN A 672 7.91 -13.02 14.19
N VAL A 673 8.64 -12.89 15.30
CA VAL A 673 8.81 -11.61 16.02
C VAL A 673 10.25 -11.08 15.98
N VAL A 674 11.27 -11.92 16.21
CA VAL A 674 12.67 -11.46 16.30
C VAL A 674 13.46 -11.79 15.03
N CYS A 675 13.65 -13.07 14.72
CA CYS A 675 14.41 -13.52 13.55
C CYS A 675 13.49 -13.61 12.31
N THR A 676 12.82 -12.51 11.97
CA THR A 676 11.89 -12.42 10.84
C THR A 676 12.55 -12.76 9.50
N PRO A 677 11.79 -13.10 8.44
CA PRO A 677 12.36 -13.34 7.10
C PRO A 677 12.89 -12.08 6.39
N VAL A 678 12.46 -10.89 6.82
CA VAL A 678 12.82 -9.58 6.24
C VAL A 678 13.02 -8.60 7.39
N ARG A 679 14.17 -7.90 7.41
CA ARG A 679 14.61 -7.00 8.49
C ARG A 679 14.54 -7.68 9.88
N PRO A 680 15.36 -8.73 10.13
CA PRO A 680 15.42 -9.39 11.44
C PRO A 680 15.87 -8.42 12.52
N ARG A 681 15.29 -8.55 13.72
CA ARG A 681 15.57 -7.73 14.90
C ARG A 681 16.89 -8.13 15.56
N CYS A 682 18.01 -7.97 14.84
CA CYS A 682 19.35 -8.26 15.34
C CYS A 682 19.79 -7.30 16.47
N ASP A 683 19.16 -6.13 16.58
CA ASP A 683 19.23 -5.21 17.71
C ASP A 683 18.78 -5.86 19.03
N LEU A 684 17.71 -6.67 19.00
CA LEU A 684 17.16 -7.38 20.16
C LEU A 684 17.58 -8.86 20.26
N CYS A 685 18.10 -9.46 19.20
CA CYS A 685 18.47 -10.87 19.20
C CYS A 685 19.72 -11.13 20.04
N LEU A 686 19.60 -11.80 21.19
CA LEU A 686 20.74 -12.18 22.05
C LEU A 686 21.87 -12.92 21.30
N VAL A 687 21.52 -13.66 20.23
CA VAL A 687 22.50 -14.40 19.41
C VAL A 687 23.34 -13.47 18.51
N SER A 688 22.86 -12.26 18.17
CA SER A 688 23.53 -11.38 17.19
C SER A 688 24.94 -10.97 17.62
N ARG A 689 25.11 -10.66 18.91
CA ARG A 689 26.36 -10.21 19.52
C ARG A 689 27.33 -11.35 19.87
N THR A 690 26.91 -12.61 19.78
CA THR A 690 27.75 -13.79 20.10
C THR A 690 28.76 -14.19 19.01
N GLY A 691 28.64 -13.64 17.80
CA GLY A 691 29.37 -14.11 16.61
C GLY A 691 28.89 -15.45 16.04
N LEU A 692 28.00 -16.19 16.72
CA LEU A 692 27.51 -17.50 16.29
C LEU A 692 26.42 -17.46 15.20
N CYS A 693 25.83 -16.29 14.93
CA CYS A 693 24.76 -16.12 13.94
C CYS A 693 25.31 -15.84 12.52
N PRO A 694 25.13 -16.73 11.53
CA PRO A 694 25.60 -16.48 10.16
C PRO A 694 24.80 -15.42 9.39
N GLY A 695 23.55 -15.15 9.83
CA GLY A 695 22.61 -14.22 9.20
C GLY A 695 22.43 -12.90 9.96
N VAL A 696 23.44 -12.45 10.71
CA VAL A 696 23.35 -11.23 11.53
C VAL A 696 23.42 -9.95 10.69
N ASP A 697 22.45 -9.06 10.88
CA ASP A 697 22.48 -7.68 10.41
C ASP A 697 23.48 -6.86 11.25
N LYS A 698 24.75 -6.88 10.82
CA LYS A 698 25.84 -6.15 11.50
C LYS A 698 25.65 -4.63 11.52
N PRO A 699 25.16 -3.97 10.45
CA PRO A 699 24.79 -2.55 10.51
C PRO A 699 23.76 -2.23 11.60
N LEU A 700 22.67 -3.02 11.70
CA LEU A 700 21.63 -2.82 12.72
C LEU A 700 22.17 -2.99 14.15
N VAL A 701 23.00 -4.00 14.41
CA VAL A 701 23.66 -4.19 15.71
C VAL A 701 24.53 -2.98 16.06
N ARG A 702 25.42 -2.55 15.17
CA ARG A 702 26.29 -1.38 15.38
C ARG A 702 25.52 -0.09 15.65
N LYS A 703 24.39 0.12 14.95
CA LYS A 703 23.51 1.27 15.22
C LYS A 703 22.86 1.15 16.60
N SER A 704 22.28 -0.01 16.92
CA SER A 704 21.66 -0.28 18.23
C SER A 704 22.64 -0.03 19.39
N ASP A 705 23.89 -0.47 19.26
CA ASP A 705 24.93 -0.26 20.27
C ASP A 705 25.32 1.23 20.38
N SER A 706 25.46 1.94 19.25
CA SER A 706 25.67 3.40 19.20
C SER A 706 24.58 4.17 19.93
N ASP A 707 23.31 3.80 19.69
CA ASP A 707 22.17 4.58 20.12
C ASP A 707 21.87 4.33 21.61
N ARG A 708 22.12 3.11 22.12
CA ARG A 708 22.21 2.83 23.56
C ARG A 708 23.27 3.68 24.25
N LEU A 709 24.50 3.70 23.74
CA LEU A 709 25.62 4.46 24.31
C LEU A 709 25.39 5.98 24.34
N LYS A 710 24.43 6.48 23.55
CA LYS A 710 24.00 7.88 23.51
C LYS A 710 22.76 8.16 24.39
N GLY A 711 22.25 7.16 25.10
CA GLY A 711 21.04 7.31 25.93
C GLY A 711 19.75 7.49 25.12
N VAL A 712 19.70 7.03 23.87
CA VAL A 712 18.49 7.14 23.03
C VAL A 712 17.41 6.20 23.58
N SER A 713 16.36 6.77 24.21
CA SER A 713 15.24 6.09 24.86
C SER A 713 14.29 5.29 23.94
N ASP A 714 14.75 5.00 22.73
CA ASP A 714 14.00 4.37 21.63
C ASP A 714 14.96 3.61 20.68
N TRP A 715 16.13 3.17 21.17
CA TRP A 715 17.17 2.50 20.36
C TRP A 715 16.68 1.22 19.65
N TRP A 716 15.54 0.66 20.09
CA TRP A 716 14.85 -0.51 19.53
C TRP A 716 13.65 -0.15 18.63
N CYS A 717 13.27 1.13 18.48
CA CYS A 717 12.02 1.52 17.82
C CYS A 717 12.15 1.70 16.30
N ILE A 718 12.39 0.57 15.62
CA ILE A 718 12.41 0.48 14.14
C ILE A 718 11.19 -0.30 13.63
N GLY A 719 10.01 0.32 13.75
CA GLY A 719 8.74 -0.17 13.22
C GLY A 719 7.97 -1.16 14.10
N LYS A 720 6.67 -1.34 13.82
CA LYS A 720 5.77 -2.20 14.60
C LYS A 720 6.20 -3.67 14.55
N SER A 721 6.42 -4.26 15.71
CA SER A 721 6.57 -5.71 15.92
C SER A 721 5.26 -6.46 15.63
N ARG A 722 5.35 -7.78 15.40
CA ARG A 722 4.19 -8.71 15.30
C ARG A 722 3.85 -9.42 16.61
N GLY A 723 4.56 -9.14 17.68
CA GLY A 723 4.34 -9.69 19.02
C GLY A 723 4.87 -8.76 20.09
N ASP A 724 4.47 -8.98 21.34
CA ASP A 724 4.97 -8.20 22.47
C ASP A 724 6.45 -8.51 22.71
N LEU A 725 7.24 -7.43 22.81
CA LEU A 725 8.68 -7.44 23.04
C LEU A 725 9.07 -6.67 24.31
N ASN A 726 8.13 -6.10 25.08
CA ASN A 726 8.39 -5.23 26.21
C ASN A 726 9.23 -5.93 27.29
N LEU A 727 8.89 -7.18 27.61
CA LEU A 727 9.67 -8.00 28.54
C LEU A 727 11.07 -8.31 28.00
N LEU A 728 11.21 -8.61 26.70
CA LEU A 728 12.53 -8.83 26.08
C LEU A 728 13.39 -7.56 26.07
N VAL A 729 12.81 -6.39 25.80
CA VAL A 729 13.52 -5.10 25.85
C VAL A 729 14.03 -4.85 27.26
N LYS A 730 13.15 -4.98 28.28
CA LYS A 730 13.55 -4.84 29.68
C LYS A 730 14.64 -5.83 30.10
N ASP A 731 14.53 -7.11 29.75
CA ASP A 731 15.55 -8.14 30.02
C ASP A 731 16.90 -7.86 29.31
N ILE A 732 16.92 -6.99 28.30
CA ILE A 732 18.11 -6.56 27.58
C ILE A 732 18.65 -5.23 28.14
N GLU A 733 17.82 -4.43 28.80
CA GLU A 733 18.23 -3.22 29.53
C GLU A 733 18.74 -3.57 30.94
N ASP A 734 18.09 -4.49 31.66
CA ASP A 734 18.53 -5.05 32.94
C ASP A 734 19.87 -5.86 32.86
N LEU A 735 20.47 -5.99 31.67
CA LEU A 735 21.70 -6.76 31.38
C LEU A 735 22.96 -5.90 31.12
N TYR A 736 22.86 -4.56 31.15
CA TYR A 736 23.94 -3.62 30.77
C TYR A 736 24.03 -2.41 31.72
#